data_AF-A0A8C1RZN5-F1
#
_entry.id   AF-A0A8C1RZN5-F1
#
_cell.length_a   1.000
_cell.length_b   1.000
_cell.length_c   1.000
_cell.angle_alpha   90.00
_cell.angle_beta   90.00
_cell.angle_gamma   90.00
#
_symmetry.space_group_name_H-M   'P 1'
#
loop_
_entity.id
_entity.type
_entity.pdbx_description
1 polymer ?
#
loop_
_entity_poly.entity_id
_entity_poly.type
_entity_poly.pdbx_seq_one_letter_code
_entity_poly.pdbx_strand_id
1 'polypeptide(L)'
;MAGFLPQLDHRGTIQSFCLEDDKDLQFLMNGGNLLKVRSGSWKKTRYYKLQEDCKTLWHESKKTLKSKQTFSVEDIEEVRTGRQTDSLRKYTEESVEGRAFSILFKSQQKSLDLIASSEEEAKKWVGGLEKVISNIKNLTPQKKTEHWIYSCMRKADKNFDNKISQKELKSFLQDINIEVDEDYAEMLFQKCDKSKCGFLEGKEIEHFYKILTHREEIEVIYGEYAKTDGLMSATDLLNFLLNEQREDASQNDALQLIEKYELDENAKAKQQMTKDGFLMYLQQPEGLIFNPAHKSVYQDMNQPLNHYFISSSHNTYLLEDQLKGPSSTEAYKKALLKGCRCVELDCWDGSDGEPVIYHGYTLTSKILFKDVIKAIKEYAFKTTEYPVILSLENHCSVEQQKIMAQHLISILDSALVTKPLRDQMPTCLPSPEELKGRFIVKGKRLDKLEEMFSEESKTAEEDSVTEEEDDEGDEEDQEKKSSKTKSLKLAKELSDIVIYCKSVHFRGFEDSRDKQSFYEMASFKEGEAVKLAEESANDYIHHNTDKLSRIYPAGLRTDSSNYNPVPLWNAGCQIVALNFQTPCLEMDLNQGLFLQNGQSGYNLKPSFLRDQDTKFDPITLPEGPWLKNKSLHLMVISAQQLPKVSKRKSSIVDPIVKVQIYGVPADTTVVETQYIENNGFNPMWNENFQFNVRVPDLALVRFLIEDYDSSSNNEFIGQYTLPFNSLRNGYHHVPLLTKKGDLLSSAGLFVHIMVVDAE
;
A
#
# COMPACT_ATOMS: atom_id res chain seq x y z
N MET A 1 14.32 -31.85 -19.53
CA MET A 1 15.21 -30.66 -19.63
C MET A 1 15.70 -30.36 -21.06
N ALA A 2 14.81 -30.28 -22.07
CA ALA A 2 15.17 -29.78 -23.41
C ALA A 2 14.00 -29.06 -24.13
N GLY A 3 12.91 -28.72 -23.44
CA GLY A 3 11.65 -28.30 -24.07
C GLY A 3 11.04 -26.98 -23.60
N PHE A 4 11.67 -26.24 -22.69
CA PHE A 4 11.03 -25.08 -22.03
C PHE A 4 11.90 -23.81 -21.93
N LEU A 5 12.95 -23.72 -22.75
CA LEU A 5 13.61 -22.44 -23.01
C LEU A 5 12.89 -21.76 -24.20
N PRO A 6 12.78 -20.42 -24.26
CA PRO A 6 12.48 -19.77 -25.53
C PRO A 6 13.52 -20.28 -26.53
N GLN A 7 13.09 -20.91 -27.62
CA GLN A 7 14.05 -21.29 -28.66
C GLN A 7 14.63 -19.99 -29.19
N LEU A 8 15.90 -19.74 -28.88
CA LEU A 8 16.65 -18.70 -29.56
C LEU A 8 16.62 -19.04 -31.05
N ASP A 9 16.09 -18.14 -31.87
CA ASP A 9 16.18 -18.32 -33.31
C ASP A 9 17.67 -18.32 -33.73
N HIS A 10 17.95 -18.65 -34.99
CA HIS A 10 19.31 -18.70 -35.51
C HIS A 10 20.06 -17.34 -35.47
N ARG A 11 19.43 -16.27 -34.93
CA ARG A 11 19.97 -14.92 -34.74
C ARG A 11 20.08 -14.51 -33.27
N GLY A 12 19.78 -15.40 -32.32
CA GLY A 12 19.87 -15.12 -30.89
C GLY A 12 18.69 -14.30 -30.34
N THR A 13 17.56 -14.25 -31.06
CA THR A 13 16.34 -13.58 -30.60
C THR A 13 15.55 -14.54 -29.72
N ILE A 14 15.20 -14.12 -28.50
CA ILE A 14 14.25 -14.84 -27.63
C ILE A 14 12.99 -15.07 -28.46
N GLN A 15 12.56 -16.33 -28.63
CA GLN A 15 11.24 -16.65 -29.15
C GLN A 15 10.23 -15.80 -28.37
N SER A 16 9.62 -14.85 -29.07
CA SER A 16 8.60 -13.96 -28.51
C SER A 16 7.50 -14.86 -27.93
N PHE A 17 7.48 -15.02 -26.60
CA PHE A 17 6.47 -15.84 -25.96
C PHE A 17 5.14 -15.10 -26.10
N CYS A 18 4.42 -15.48 -27.15
CA CYS A 18 3.22 -14.86 -27.71
C CYS A 18 3.43 -13.44 -28.23
N LEU A 19 2.70 -13.11 -29.31
CA LEU A 19 2.34 -11.74 -29.76
C LEU A 19 3.07 -11.19 -31.00
N GLU A 20 3.82 -12.00 -31.76
CA GLU A 20 4.29 -11.59 -33.10
C GLU A 20 3.13 -11.24 -34.06
N ASP A 21 1.95 -11.82 -33.86
CA ASP A 21 0.73 -11.55 -34.64
C ASP A 21 -0.21 -10.49 -34.02
N ASP A 22 0.20 -9.85 -32.93
CA ASP A 22 -0.65 -8.90 -32.21
C ASP A 22 -0.57 -7.50 -32.81
N LYS A 23 -1.64 -7.12 -33.52
CA LYS A 23 -1.73 -5.83 -34.22
C LYS A 23 -1.56 -4.61 -33.32
N ASP A 24 -1.93 -4.71 -32.04
CA ASP A 24 -1.82 -3.59 -31.11
C ASP A 24 -0.36 -3.40 -30.63
N LEU A 25 0.37 -4.49 -30.43
CA LEU A 25 1.79 -4.46 -30.06
C LEU A 25 2.67 -4.04 -31.23
N GLN A 26 2.41 -4.55 -32.43
CA GLN A 26 3.08 -4.09 -33.63
C GLN A 26 2.87 -2.59 -33.85
N PHE A 27 1.67 -2.06 -33.56
CA PHE A 27 1.41 -0.63 -33.61
C PHE A 27 2.30 0.14 -32.61
N LEU A 28 2.39 -0.31 -31.35
CA LEU A 28 3.25 0.33 -30.36
C LEU A 28 4.74 0.27 -30.72
N MET A 29 5.20 -0.86 -31.27
CA MET A 29 6.60 -1.05 -31.69
C MET A 29 6.97 -0.21 -32.90
N ASN A 30 6.04 -0.08 -33.85
CA ASN A 30 6.17 0.85 -34.97
C ASN A 30 6.21 2.29 -34.48
N GLY A 31 5.48 2.62 -33.42
CA GLY A 31 5.50 3.95 -32.79
C GLY A 31 4.76 5.02 -33.57
N GLY A 32 4.68 6.21 -32.98
CA GLY A 32 3.86 7.31 -33.49
C GLY A 32 4.15 8.65 -32.83
N ASN A 33 3.68 9.72 -33.49
CA ASN A 33 3.82 11.08 -33.00
C ASN A 33 2.65 11.45 -32.09
N LEU A 34 2.96 11.83 -30.86
CA LEU A 34 1.98 12.28 -29.88
C LEU A 34 2.27 13.72 -29.45
N LEU A 35 1.22 14.52 -29.29
CA LEU A 35 1.34 15.86 -28.76
C LEU A 35 1.40 15.79 -27.22
N LYS A 36 2.59 16.01 -26.66
CA LYS A 36 2.78 16.07 -25.20
C LYS A 36 2.33 17.42 -24.66
N VAL A 37 1.42 17.41 -23.69
CA VAL A 37 0.90 18.60 -23.02
C VAL A 37 1.56 18.74 -21.65
N ARG A 38 2.01 19.95 -21.31
CA ARG A 38 2.58 20.25 -19.97
C ARG A 38 1.98 21.50 -19.34
N SER A 39 1.62 22.48 -20.16
CA SER A 39 0.91 23.70 -19.76
C SER A 39 0.16 24.26 -20.97
N GLY A 40 -0.66 25.30 -20.75
CA GLY A 40 -1.35 25.99 -21.86
C GLY A 40 -0.40 26.50 -22.95
N SER A 41 0.79 26.96 -22.57
CA SER A 41 1.82 27.47 -23.49
C SER A 41 2.85 26.42 -23.93
N TRP A 42 2.87 25.23 -23.32
CA TRP A 42 3.82 24.16 -23.64
C TRP A 42 3.08 22.92 -24.13
N LYS A 43 3.04 22.78 -25.45
CA LYS A 43 2.56 21.60 -26.16
C LYS A 43 3.59 21.26 -27.24
N LYS A 44 4.15 20.05 -27.22
CA LYS A 44 5.18 19.65 -28.20
C LYS A 44 4.99 18.23 -28.69
N THR A 45 5.02 18.06 -30.01
CA THR A 45 5.00 16.74 -30.64
C THR A 45 6.30 16.00 -30.34
N ARG A 46 6.17 14.74 -29.95
CA ARG A 46 7.26 13.80 -29.70
C ARG A 46 6.90 12.46 -30.27
N TYR A 47 7.90 11.79 -30.82
CA TYR A 47 7.76 10.41 -31.23
C TYR A 47 7.90 9.47 -30.04
N TYR A 48 7.01 8.49 -29.93
CA TYR A 48 7.02 7.43 -28.91
C TYR A 48 6.99 6.07 -29.59
N LYS A 49 7.68 5.08 -29.01
CA LYS A 49 7.58 3.67 -29.44
C LYS A 49 7.89 2.71 -28.29
N LEU A 50 7.27 1.55 -28.32
CA LEU A 50 7.65 0.40 -27.49
C LEU A 50 8.88 -0.27 -28.10
N GLN A 51 9.85 -0.64 -27.28
CA GLN A 51 11.00 -1.41 -27.73
C GLN A 51 10.65 -2.90 -27.88
N GLU A 52 11.48 -3.64 -28.62
CA GLU A 52 11.30 -5.09 -28.86
C GLU A 52 11.30 -5.93 -27.57
N ASP A 53 11.81 -5.39 -26.46
CA ASP A 53 11.73 -6.01 -25.15
C ASP A 53 10.31 -5.98 -24.53
N CYS A 54 9.34 -5.32 -25.19
CA CYS A 54 7.98 -5.11 -24.72
C CYS A 54 7.89 -4.54 -23.28
N LYS A 55 8.95 -3.90 -22.78
CA LYS A 55 9.03 -3.34 -21.42
C LYS A 55 9.52 -1.92 -21.40
N THR A 56 10.20 -1.46 -22.44
CA THR A 56 10.80 -0.14 -22.47
C THR A 56 10.06 0.74 -23.47
N LEU A 57 9.49 1.85 -23.01
CA LEU A 57 8.97 2.90 -23.87
C LEU A 57 10.08 3.90 -24.16
N TRP A 58 10.42 4.07 -25.42
CA TRP A 58 11.33 5.10 -25.90
C TRP A 58 10.54 6.33 -26.34
N HIS A 59 11.10 7.51 -26.10
CA HIS A 59 10.57 8.75 -26.61
C HIS A 59 11.65 9.71 -27.09
N GLU A 60 11.32 10.50 -28.10
CA GLU A 60 12.20 11.54 -28.62
C GLU A 60 12.45 12.62 -27.55
N SER A 61 13.68 13.11 -27.44
CA SER A 61 14.04 14.26 -26.61
C SER A 61 14.98 15.19 -27.35
N LYS A 62 14.62 16.48 -27.41
CA LYS A 62 15.41 17.55 -28.05
C LYS A 62 16.35 18.28 -27.08
N LYS A 63 16.60 17.72 -25.88
CA LYS A 63 17.57 18.28 -24.92
C LYS A 63 18.99 17.81 -25.23
N THR A 64 19.96 18.72 -25.16
CA THR A 64 21.38 18.50 -25.52
C THR A 64 22.23 17.84 -24.42
N LEU A 65 21.72 17.66 -23.19
CA LEU A 65 22.36 16.85 -22.15
C LEU A 65 21.53 15.59 -21.83
N LYS A 66 22.24 14.47 -21.57
CA LYS A 66 21.78 13.12 -21.15
C LYS A 66 20.40 13.09 -20.48
N SER A 67 19.33 13.25 -21.26
CA SER A 67 17.98 12.92 -20.78
C SER A 67 17.77 11.44 -20.99
N LYS A 68 17.36 10.70 -19.96
CA LYS A 68 16.81 9.35 -20.15
C LYS A 68 15.67 9.48 -21.17
N GLN A 69 15.86 8.89 -22.35
CA GLN A 69 14.87 8.85 -23.44
C GLN A 69 13.94 7.65 -23.31
N THR A 70 14.01 6.95 -22.18
CA THR A 70 13.28 5.72 -21.92
C THR A 70 12.67 5.73 -20.53
N PHE A 71 11.55 5.03 -20.39
CA PHE A 71 10.95 4.67 -19.11
C PHE A 71 10.41 3.25 -19.19
N SER A 72 10.32 2.58 -18.03
CA SER A 72 9.82 1.20 -17.97
C SER A 72 8.29 1.21 -17.99
N VAL A 73 7.70 0.24 -18.69
CA VAL A 73 6.27 -0.07 -18.60
C VAL A 73 5.91 -0.54 -17.19
N GLU A 74 6.85 -1.14 -16.46
CA GLU A 74 6.67 -1.53 -15.05
C GLU A 74 6.50 -0.32 -14.11
N ASP A 75 6.95 0.87 -14.53
CA ASP A 75 6.77 2.12 -13.79
C ASP A 75 5.38 2.73 -14.01
N ILE A 76 4.61 2.24 -14.98
CA ILE A 76 3.26 2.70 -15.28
C ILE A 76 2.29 2.13 -14.25
N GLU A 77 1.56 3.01 -13.59
CA GLU A 77 0.49 2.68 -12.66
C GLU A 77 -0.81 2.39 -13.44
N GLU A 78 -1.19 3.32 -14.31
CA GLU A 78 -2.45 3.32 -15.05
C GLU A 78 -2.31 4.13 -16.35
N VAL A 79 -3.11 3.79 -17.37
CA VAL A 79 -3.32 4.63 -18.54
C VAL A 79 -4.79 5.05 -18.53
N ARG A 80 -5.07 6.35 -18.66
CA ARG A 80 -6.44 6.89 -18.63
C ARG A 80 -6.81 7.49 -19.98
N THR A 81 -7.97 7.12 -20.49
CA THR A 81 -8.55 7.71 -21.70
C THR A 81 -9.16 9.07 -21.42
N GLY A 82 -9.16 9.96 -22.41
CA GLY A 82 -9.78 11.27 -22.30
C GLY A 82 -9.00 12.27 -21.46
N ARG A 83 -9.70 13.32 -21.02
CA ARG A 83 -9.14 14.41 -20.20
C ARG A 83 -9.38 14.13 -18.71
N GLN A 84 -8.92 12.97 -18.24
CA GLN A 84 -9.15 12.56 -16.85
C GLN A 84 -8.14 13.15 -15.84
N THR A 85 -7.05 13.77 -16.30
CA THR A 85 -6.12 14.50 -15.43
C THR A 85 -6.46 15.99 -15.35
N ASP A 86 -6.20 16.61 -14.19
CA ASP A 86 -6.45 18.05 -14.00
C ASP A 86 -5.68 18.90 -15.01
N SER A 87 -4.47 18.49 -15.38
CA SER A 87 -3.66 19.12 -16.43
C SER A 87 -4.36 19.11 -17.79
N LEU A 88 -4.89 17.97 -18.24
CA LEU A 88 -5.62 17.90 -19.51
C LEU A 88 -6.91 18.71 -19.46
N ARG A 89 -7.70 18.62 -18.38
CA ARG A 89 -8.91 19.43 -18.22
C ARG A 89 -8.61 20.92 -18.29
N LYS A 90 -7.52 21.36 -17.67
CA LYS A 90 -7.13 22.78 -17.59
C LYS A 90 -6.52 23.33 -18.88
N TYR A 91 -5.75 22.53 -19.62
CA TYR A 91 -4.93 23.01 -20.73
C TYR A 91 -5.42 22.57 -22.12
N THR A 92 -6.54 21.86 -22.20
CA THR A 92 -7.10 21.34 -23.46
C THR A 92 -8.62 21.53 -23.53
N GLU A 93 -9.15 21.58 -24.75
CA GLU A 93 -10.58 21.77 -25.02
C GLU A 93 -11.35 20.45 -25.02
N GLU A 94 -12.68 20.48 -24.84
CA GLU A 94 -13.50 19.26 -24.88
C GLU A 94 -13.46 18.52 -26.23
N SER A 95 -13.17 19.25 -27.30
CA SER A 95 -13.00 18.70 -28.65
C SER A 95 -11.88 17.66 -28.76
N VAL A 96 -10.94 17.60 -27.80
CA VAL A 96 -9.85 16.62 -27.81
C VAL A 96 -10.14 15.37 -26.97
N GLU A 97 -11.31 15.26 -26.32
CA GLU A 97 -11.65 14.16 -25.41
C GLU A 97 -11.34 12.78 -26.01
N GLY A 98 -11.86 12.46 -27.20
CA GLY A 98 -11.63 11.16 -27.84
C GLY A 98 -10.17 10.89 -28.26
N ARG A 99 -9.31 11.92 -28.31
CA ARG A 99 -7.91 11.80 -28.76
C ARG A 99 -6.90 11.92 -27.63
N ALA A 100 -7.33 12.36 -26.45
CA ALA A 100 -6.48 12.58 -25.31
C ALA A 100 -6.36 11.30 -24.47
N PHE A 101 -5.22 11.12 -23.83
CA PHE A 101 -5.00 10.11 -22.81
C PHE A 101 -3.80 10.48 -21.95
N SER A 102 -3.69 9.87 -20.78
CA SER A 102 -2.60 10.11 -19.83
C SER A 102 -1.97 8.82 -19.36
N ILE A 103 -0.64 8.80 -19.26
CA ILE A 103 0.11 7.72 -18.60
C ILE A 103 0.49 8.20 -17.19
N LEU A 104 0.04 7.47 -16.18
CA LEU A 104 0.31 7.73 -14.77
C LEU A 104 1.43 6.80 -14.29
N PHE A 105 2.35 7.33 -13.50
CA PHE A 105 3.51 6.60 -13.01
C PHE A 105 3.39 6.35 -11.50
N LYS A 106 3.91 5.21 -11.04
CA LYS A 106 3.97 4.85 -9.61
C LYS A 106 4.87 5.81 -8.80
N SER A 107 5.93 6.31 -9.44
CA SER A 107 6.88 7.26 -8.81
C SER A 107 6.33 8.70 -8.74
N GLN A 108 7.04 9.64 -8.10
CA GLN A 108 6.67 11.08 -8.09
C GLN A 108 6.82 11.75 -9.48
N GLN A 109 6.97 10.95 -10.54
CA GLN A 109 7.04 11.46 -11.89
C GLN A 109 5.68 12.04 -12.29
N LYS A 110 5.70 13.26 -12.82
CA LYS A 110 4.50 13.90 -13.36
C LYS A 110 3.85 13.01 -14.41
N SER A 111 2.52 12.96 -14.38
CA SER A 111 1.72 12.30 -15.42
C SER A 111 2.17 12.74 -16.81
N LEU A 112 2.13 11.81 -17.76
CA LEU A 112 2.42 12.09 -19.14
C LEU A 112 1.11 12.25 -19.90
N ASP A 113 0.70 13.50 -20.09
CA ASP A 113 -0.51 13.88 -20.80
C ASP A 113 -0.24 14.00 -22.30
N LEU A 114 -1.00 13.26 -23.10
CA LEU A 114 -0.76 13.01 -24.53
C LEU A 114 -2.04 13.21 -25.34
N ILE A 115 -1.89 13.67 -26.58
CA ILE A 115 -2.99 13.77 -27.55
C ILE A 115 -2.53 13.10 -28.85
N ALA A 116 -3.30 12.11 -29.32
CA ALA A 116 -3.08 11.42 -30.58
C ALA A 116 -3.64 12.19 -31.79
N SER A 117 -3.26 11.76 -33.00
CA SER A 117 -3.74 12.42 -34.22
C SER A 117 -5.23 12.14 -34.48
N SER A 118 -5.72 10.96 -34.09
CA SER A 118 -7.13 10.56 -34.19
C SER A 118 -7.61 9.78 -32.96
N GLU A 119 -8.93 9.59 -32.84
CA GLU A 119 -9.53 8.82 -31.75
C GLU A 119 -9.18 7.33 -31.85
N GLU A 120 -9.12 6.81 -33.07
CA GLU A 120 -8.69 5.43 -33.34
C GLU A 120 -7.23 5.21 -32.93
N GLU A 121 -6.36 6.19 -33.17
CA GLU A 121 -4.96 6.12 -32.75
C GLU A 121 -4.83 6.15 -31.22
N ALA A 122 -5.59 7.02 -30.54
CA ALA A 122 -5.64 7.06 -29.07
C ALA A 122 -6.09 5.70 -28.49
N LYS A 123 -7.14 5.10 -29.05
CA LYS A 123 -7.63 3.77 -28.63
C LYS A 123 -6.57 2.69 -28.79
N LYS A 124 -5.81 2.69 -29.90
CA LYS A 124 -4.71 1.73 -30.12
C LYS A 124 -3.56 1.93 -29.15
N TRP A 125 -3.17 3.18 -28.88
CA TRP A 125 -2.15 3.49 -27.87
C TRP A 125 -2.57 2.99 -26.49
N VAL A 126 -3.78 3.32 -26.04
CA VAL A 126 -4.27 2.92 -24.72
C VAL A 126 -4.43 1.41 -24.63
N GLY A 127 -5.16 0.78 -25.55
CA GLY A 127 -5.39 -0.67 -25.53
C GLY A 127 -4.10 -1.48 -25.65
N GLY A 128 -3.16 -1.03 -26.49
CA GLY A 128 -1.83 -1.65 -26.59
C GLY A 128 -1.06 -1.55 -25.27
N LEU A 129 -1.02 -0.37 -24.65
CA LEU A 129 -0.30 -0.16 -23.39
C LEU A 129 -0.92 -0.97 -22.24
N GLU A 130 -2.24 -0.96 -22.12
CA GLU A 130 -2.98 -1.77 -21.14
C GLU A 130 -2.70 -3.26 -21.32
N LYS A 131 -2.62 -3.73 -22.56
CA LYS A 131 -2.28 -5.13 -22.88
C LYS A 131 -0.85 -5.47 -22.47
N VAL A 132 0.13 -4.62 -22.79
CA VAL A 132 1.52 -4.81 -22.35
C VAL A 132 1.60 -4.86 -20.83
N ILE A 133 0.96 -3.90 -20.15
CA ILE A 133 0.93 -3.80 -18.68
C ILE A 133 0.29 -5.05 -18.07
N SER A 134 -0.84 -5.51 -18.61
CA SER A 134 -1.53 -6.72 -18.17
C SER A 134 -0.66 -7.96 -18.37
N ASN A 135 -0.03 -8.10 -19.54
CA ASN A 135 0.85 -9.23 -19.83
C ASN A 135 2.05 -9.27 -18.87
N ILE A 136 2.71 -8.14 -18.62
CA ILE A 136 3.81 -8.05 -17.65
C ILE A 136 3.33 -8.40 -16.24
N LYS A 137 2.15 -7.93 -15.83
CA LYS A 137 1.56 -8.28 -14.52
C LYS A 137 1.33 -9.78 -14.39
N ASN A 138 0.86 -10.43 -15.46
CA ASN A 138 0.54 -11.86 -15.51
C ASN A 138 1.76 -12.79 -15.69
N LEU A 139 2.96 -12.26 -15.93
CA LEU A 139 4.17 -13.09 -15.95
C LEU A 139 4.42 -13.70 -14.55
N THR A 140 4.76 -14.99 -14.52
CA THR A 140 5.23 -15.67 -13.31
C THR A 140 6.50 -15.00 -12.76
N PRO A 141 6.76 -14.99 -11.45
CA PRO A 141 7.96 -14.38 -10.87
C PRO A 141 9.27 -14.89 -11.50
N GLN A 142 9.37 -16.21 -11.75
CA GLN A 142 10.52 -16.79 -12.48
C GLN A 142 10.73 -16.16 -13.87
N LYS A 143 9.68 -16.09 -14.71
CA LYS A 143 9.74 -15.39 -16.01
C LYS A 143 10.04 -13.90 -15.88
N LYS A 144 9.57 -13.22 -14.82
CA LYS A 144 9.92 -11.81 -14.55
C LYS A 144 11.41 -11.68 -14.27
N THR A 145 11.97 -12.55 -13.43
CA THR A 145 13.40 -12.64 -13.12
C THR A 145 14.23 -12.98 -14.35
N GLU A 146 13.87 -14.02 -15.12
CA GLU A 146 14.53 -14.39 -16.38
C GLU A 146 14.57 -13.21 -17.33
N HIS A 147 13.41 -12.61 -17.61
CA HIS A 147 13.32 -11.48 -18.53
C HIS A 147 14.09 -10.25 -18.03
N TRP A 148 14.11 -10.01 -16.71
CA TRP A 148 14.88 -8.93 -16.11
C TRP A 148 16.40 -9.16 -16.30
N ILE A 149 16.87 -10.38 -16.02
CA ILE A 149 18.27 -10.79 -16.24
C ILE A 149 18.65 -10.60 -17.72
N TYR A 150 17.85 -11.11 -18.66
CA TYR A 150 18.10 -10.91 -20.09
C TYR A 150 18.07 -9.44 -20.52
N SER A 151 17.21 -8.61 -19.93
CA SER A 151 17.19 -7.17 -20.19
C SER A 151 18.48 -6.49 -19.71
N CYS A 152 18.96 -6.87 -18.52
CA CYS A 152 20.24 -6.39 -17.99
C CYS A 152 21.42 -6.86 -18.86
N MET A 153 21.41 -8.10 -19.34
CA MET A 153 22.43 -8.61 -20.28
C MET A 153 22.44 -7.81 -21.58
N ARG A 154 21.28 -7.50 -22.17
CA ARG A 154 21.17 -6.64 -23.37
C ARG A 154 21.65 -5.21 -23.15
N LYS A 155 21.51 -4.66 -21.94
CA LYS A 155 22.06 -3.33 -21.60
C LYS A 155 23.58 -3.35 -21.48
N ALA A 156 24.14 -4.48 -21.08
CA ALA A 156 25.56 -4.68 -20.94
C ALA A 156 26.25 -4.93 -22.28
N ASP A 157 25.56 -5.58 -23.24
CA ASP A 157 25.97 -5.70 -24.64
C ASP A 157 26.01 -4.32 -25.31
N LYS A 158 27.22 -3.74 -25.43
CA LYS A 158 27.40 -2.38 -25.96
C LYS A 158 27.60 -2.36 -27.47
N ASN A 159 28.01 -3.48 -28.05
CA ASN A 159 28.30 -3.60 -29.48
C ASN A 159 27.12 -4.21 -30.27
N PHE A 160 26.06 -4.64 -29.58
CA PHE A 160 24.84 -5.22 -30.13
C PHE A 160 25.10 -6.47 -30.97
N ASP A 161 26.11 -7.26 -30.60
CA ASP A 161 26.48 -8.48 -31.31
C ASP A 161 25.78 -9.75 -30.76
N ASN A 162 24.92 -9.59 -29.74
CA ASN A 162 24.21 -10.65 -29.02
C ASN A 162 25.15 -11.64 -28.30
N LYS A 163 26.40 -11.23 -28.04
CA LYS A 163 27.40 -11.99 -27.28
C LYS A 163 27.78 -11.21 -26.03
N ILE A 164 28.35 -11.91 -25.05
CA ILE A 164 28.84 -11.28 -23.82
C ILE A 164 30.33 -11.52 -23.71
N SER A 165 31.13 -10.46 -23.80
CA SER A 165 32.55 -10.48 -23.46
C SER A 165 32.77 -10.43 -21.94
N GLN A 166 33.97 -10.76 -21.47
CA GLN A 166 34.32 -10.68 -20.04
C GLN A 166 34.08 -9.28 -19.42
N LYS A 167 34.34 -8.22 -20.19
CA LYS A 167 34.10 -6.84 -19.75
C LYS A 167 32.62 -6.51 -19.63
N GLU A 168 31.81 -7.05 -20.55
CA GLU A 168 30.36 -6.88 -20.53
C GLU A 168 29.74 -7.74 -19.43
N LEU A 169 30.27 -8.93 -19.15
CA LEU A 169 29.87 -9.76 -18.01
C LEU A 169 30.10 -9.02 -16.69
N LYS A 170 31.28 -8.42 -16.51
CA LYS A 170 31.58 -7.60 -15.33
C LYS A 170 30.61 -6.42 -15.20
N SER A 171 30.34 -5.72 -16.31
CA SER A 171 29.36 -4.62 -16.32
C SER A 171 27.94 -5.09 -15.99
N PHE A 172 27.55 -6.26 -16.48
CA PHE A 172 26.26 -6.88 -16.20
C PHE A 172 26.12 -7.23 -14.72
N LEU A 173 27.12 -7.91 -14.14
CA LEU A 173 27.13 -8.31 -12.72
C LEU A 173 27.02 -7.09 -11.80
N GLN A 174 27.76 -6.03 -12.12
CA GLN A 174 27.62 -4.76 -11.42
C GLN A 174 26.21 -4.19 -11.56
N ASP A 175 25.62 -4.17 -12.76
CA ASP A 175 24.27 -3.63 -12.99
C ASP A 175 23.17 -4.41 -12.23
N ILE A 176 23.39 -5.69 -11.89
CA ILE A 176 22.46 -6.54 -11.13
C ILE A 176 22.76 -6.65 -9.62
N ASN A 177 23.59 -5.76 -9.05
CA ASN A 177 23.95 -5.74 -7.62
C ASN A 177 24.88 -6.87 -7.14
N ILE A 178 25.86 -7.25 -7.96
CA ILE A 178 26.92 -8.18 -7.55
C ILE A 178 28.27 -7.49 -7.73
N GLU A 179 29.06 -7.41 -6.66
CA GLU A 179 30.45 -7.02 -6.82
C GLU A 179 31.27 -8.20 -7.23
N VAL A 180 32.07 -7.96 -8.27
CA VAL A 180 33.02 -8.93 -8.76
C VAL A 180 34.32 -8.19 -9.00
N ASP A 181 35.38 -8.67 -8.34
CA ASP A 181 36.74 -8.34 -8.75
C ASP A 181 37.03 -8.94 -10.14
N GLU A 182 38.18 -8.58 -10.73
CA GLU A 182 38.51 -9.12 -12.06
C GLU A 182 38.73 -10.63 -12.05
N ASP A 183 39.28 -11.17 -10.95
CA ASP A 183 39.65 -12.57 -10.84
C ASP A 183 38.40 -13.47 -10.75
N TYR A 184 37.38 -13.07 -9.99
CA TYR A 184 36.11 -13.79 -9.87
C TYR A 184 35.26 -13.65 -11.14
N ALA A 185 35.20 -12.45 -11.73
CA ALA A 185 34.52 -12.27 -13.01
C ALA A 185 35.17 -13.11 -14.11
N GLU A 186 36.51 -13.19 -14.12
CA GLU A 186 37.27 -14.04 -15.04
C GLU A 186 37.03 -15.52 -14.77
N MET A 187 37.10 -15.97 -13.52
CA MET A 187 36.81 -17.36 -13.15
C MET A 187 35.40 -17.77 -13.58
N LEU A 188 34.41 -16.93 -13.31
CA LEU A 188 33.01 -17.19 -13.67
C LEU A 188 32.82 -17.21 -15.19
N PHE A 189 33.49 -16.28 -15.91
CA PHE A 189 33.50 -16.26 -17.37
C PHE A 189 34.13 -17.55 -17.94
N GLN A 190 35.32 -17.92 -17.50
CA GLN A 190 36.04 -19.12 -17.94
C GLN A 190 35.28 -20.41 -17.59
N LYS A 191 34.55 -20.44 -16.48
CA LYS A 191 33.69 -21.55 -16.10
C LYS A 191 32.56 -21.75 -17.12
N CYS A 192 32.06 -20.66 -17.71
CA CYS A 192 30.94 -20.65 -18.65
C CYS A 192 31.36 -20.76 -20.13
N ASP A 193 32.48 -20.16 -20.53
CA ASP A 193 33.04 -20.19 -21.90
C ASP A 193 33.66 -21.57 -22.20
N LYS A 194 32.81 -22.57 -22.43
CA LYS A 194 33.20 -23.94 -22.79
C LYS A 194 33.79 -24.00 -24.18
N SER A 195 33.38 -23.12 -25.07
CA SER A 195 33.84 -22.97 -26.45
C SER A 195 35.23 -22.35 -26.54
N LYS A 196 35.67 -21.66 -25.48
CA LYS A 196 36.93 -20.92 -25.38
C LYS A 196 37.06 -19.86 -26.47
N CYS A 197 35.93 -19.29 -26.89
CA CYS A 197 35.90 -18.31 -27.97
C CYS A 197 36.09 -16.87 -27.47
N GLY A 198 36.17 -16.66 -26.15
CA GLY A 198 36.29 -15.35 -25.54
C GLY A 198 34.97 -14.59 -25.41
N PHE A 199 33.84 -15.28 -25.68
CA PHE A 199 32.48 -14.76 -25.60
C PHE A 199 31.54 -15.83 -25.06
N LEU A 200 30.48 -15.44 -24.34
CA LEU A 200 29.39 -16.34 -23.99
C LEU A 200 28.27 -16.20 -25.02
N GLU A 201 27.83 -17.34 -25.59
CA GLU A 201 26.69 -17.40 -26.51
C GLU A 201 25.79 -18.63 -26.28
N GLY A 202 24.50 -18.52 -26.61
CA GLY A 202 23.54 -19.63 -26.56
C GLY A 202 23.55 -20.42 -25.23
N LYS A 203 23.96 -21.70 -25.29
CA LYS A 203 24.00 -22.60 -24.13
C LYS A 203 24.96 -22.16 -23.02
N GLU A 204 25.98 -21.36 -23.33
CA GLU A 204 26.92 -20.85 -22.34
C GLU A 204 26.29 -19.74 -21.49
N ILE A 205 25.44 -18.91 -22.11
CA ILE A 205 24.59 -17.94 -21.41
C ILE A 205 23.58 -18.67 -20.52
N GLU A 206 22.98 -19.76 -21.00
CA GLU A 206 22.09 -20.60 -20.18
C GLU A 206 22.82 -21.21 -18.98
N HIS A 207 24.07 -21.68 -19.19
CA HIS A 207 24.88 -22.23 -18.10
C HIS A 207 25.25 -21.17 -17.07
N PHE A 208 25.64 -19.99 -17.52
CA PHE A 208 25.90 -18.83 -16.67
C PHE A 208 24.66 -18.44 -15.86
N TYR A 209 23.50 -18.36 -16.51
CA TYR A 209 22.22 -18.07 -15.86
C TYR A 209 21.93 -19.07 -14.73
N LYS A 210 22.10 -20.38 -14.98
CA LYS A 210 21.89 -21.43 -13.98
C LYS A 210 22.84 -21.32 -12.78
N ILE A 211 24.08 -20.90 -12.99
CA ILE A 211 25.03 -20.66 -11.90
C ILE A 211 24.59 -19.44 -11.10
N LEU A 212 24.18 -18.37 -11.77
CA LEU A 212 23.78 -17.11 -11.16
C LEU A 212 22.51 -17.27 -10.30
N THR A 213 21.52 -18.01 -10.79
CA THR A 213 20.21 -18.18 -10.12
C THR A 213 20.15 -19.42 -9.23
N HIS A 214 21.29 -20.06 -8.98
CA HIS A 214 21.38 -21.18 -8.06
C HIS A 214 21.00 -20.77 -6.63
N ARG A 215 20.17 -21.58 -5.97
CA ARG A 215 19.62 -21.36 -4.63
C ARG A 215 19.93 -22.58 -3.77
N GLU A 216 21.09 -22.56 -3.10
CA GLU A 216 21.59 -23.67 -2.29
C GLU A 216 20.61 -24.03 -1.17
N GLU A 217 20.02 -23.03 -0.50
CA GLU A 217 19.07 -23.23 0.59
C GLU A 217 17.82 -23.98 0.13
N ILE A 218 17.38 -23.74 -1.12
CA ILE A 218 16.23 -24.44 -1.70
C ILE A 218 16.61 -25.87 -2.08
N GLU A 219 17.84 -26.11 -2.54
CA GLU A 219 18.31 -27.46 -2.83
C GLU A 219 18.38 -28.34 -1.58
N VAL A 220 18.80 -27.76 -0.45
CA VAL A 220 18.81 -28.47 0.84
C VAL A 220 17.38 -28.84 1.26
N ILE A 221 16.46 -27.86 1.27
CA ILE A 221 15.06 -28.10 1.66
C ILE A 221 14.40 -29.11 0.71
N TYR A 222 14.54 -28.90 -0.59
CA TYR A 222 13.93 -29.78 -1.59
C TYR A 222 14.51 -31.20 -1.53
N GLY A 223 15.84 -31.33 -1.39
CA GLY A 223 16.53 -32.61 -1.29
C GLY A 223 16.13 -33.43 -0.05
N GLU A 224 15.74 -32.76 1.03
CA GLU A 224 15.22 -33.46 2.21
C GLU A 224 13.88 -34.14 1.94
N TYR A 225 13.03 -33.57 1.10
CA TYR A 225 11.68 -34.12 0.87
C TYR A 225 11.53 -34.88 -0.46
N ALA A 226 12.33 -34.61 -1.48
CA ALA A 226 12.26 -35.23 -2.80
C ALA A 226 12.77 -36.69 -2.82
N LYS A 227 12.06 -37.61 -2.15
CA LYS A 227 12.49 -39.01 -1.98
C LYS A 227 12.09 -39.93 -3.14
N THR A 228 11.18 -39.51 -4.02
CA THR A 228 10.66 -40.35 -5.11
C THR A 228 11.34 -40.03 -6.45
N ASP A 229 12.27 -40.87 -6.90
CA ASP A 229 13.06 -40.66 -8.12
C ASP A 229 13.85 -39.32 -8.15
N GLY A 230 14.17 -38.76 -6.99
CA GLY A 230 14.76 -37.42 -6.87
C GLY A 230 13.78 -36.27 -7.10
N LEU A 231 12.48 -36.56 -7.14
CA LEU A 231 11.36 -35.62 -7.23
C LEU A 231 10.47 -35.73 -5.98
N MET A 232 9.63 -34.71 -5.73
CA MET A 232 8.61 -34.78 -4.69
C MET A 232 7.34 -35.41 -5.23
N SER A 233 6.96 -36.60 -4.76
CA SER A 233 5.59 -37.10 -4.97
C SER A 233 4.56 -36.28 -4.20
N ALA A 234 3.27 -36.48 -4.47
CA ALA A 234 2.20 -35.90 -3.65
C ALA A 234 2.33 -36.23 -2.14
N THR A 235 2.80 -37.43 -1.80
CA THR A 235 3.06 -37.84 -0.41
C THR A 235 4.25 -37.09 0.18
N ASP A 236 5.32 -36.92 -0.60
CA ASP A 236 6.51 -36.19 -0.18
C ASP A 236 6.20 -34.71 0.08
N LEU A 237 5.45 -34.09 -0.83
CA LEU A 237 4.99 -32.71 -0.68
C LEU A 237 4.06 -32.57 0.53
N LEU A 238 3.13 -33.52 0.74
CA LEU A 238 2.29 -33.54 1.94
C LEU A 238 3.13 -33.58 3.21
N ASN A 239 4.17 -34.41 3.27
CA ASN A 239 5.08 -34.46 4.42
C ASN A 239 5.76 -33.10 4.67
N PHE A 240 6.19 -32.40 3.62
CA PHE A 240 6.74 -31.05 3.73
C PHE A 240 5.71 -30.07 4.32
N LEU A 241 4.48 -30.07 3.82
CA LEU A 241 3.41 -29.19 4.28
C LEU A 241 3.06 -29.43 5.77
N LEU A 242 2.98 -30.70 6.18
CA LEU A 242 2.66 -31.07 7.56
C LEU A 242 3.81 -30.78 8.54
N ASN A 243 5.05 -31.09 8.15
CA ASN A 243 6.19 -31.08 9.07
C ASN A 243 6.91 -29.72 9.13
N GLU A 244 7.18 -29.10 7.98
CA GLU A 244 7.86 -27.80 7.90
C GLU A 244 6.87 -26.65 7.94
N GLN A 245 5.86 -26.65 7.07
CA GLN A 245 4.89 -25.55 6.99
C GLN A 245 3.84 -25.57 8.12
N ARG A 246 3.74 -26.69 8.86
CA ARG A 246 2.73 -26.91 9.91
C ARG A 246 1.30 -26.61 9.43
N GLU A 247 1.04 -26.90 8.15
CA GLU A 247 -0.27 -26.72 7.53
C GLU A 247 -1.16 -27.93 7.84
N ASP A 248 -2.46 -27.70 8.02
CA ASP A 248 -3.45 -28.78 8.00
C ASP A 248 -3.78 -29.13 6.55
N ALA A 249 -2.91 -29.92 5.93
CA ALA A 249 -2.98 -30.29 4.52
C ALA A 249 -3.39 -31.75 4.33
N SER A 250 -4.15 -32.02 3.28
CA SER A 250 -4.49 -33.37 2.83
C SER A 250 -3.67 -33.77 1.59
N GLN A 251 -3.68 -35.07 1.27
CA GLN A 251 -3.04 -35.57 0.05
C GLN A 251 -3.65 -34.96 -1.23
N ASN A 252 -4.95 -34.62 -1.19
CA ASN A 252 -5.60 -33.93 -2.30
C ASN A 252 -5.08 -32.51 -2.47
N ASP A 253 -4.77 -31.80 -1.39
CA ASP A 253 -4.22 -30.43 -1.46
C ASP A 253 -2.82 -30.45 -2.08
N ALA A 254 -1.98 -31.41 -1.67
CA ALA A 254 -0.68 -31.63 -2.30
C ALA A 254 -0.80 -31.91 -3.82
N LEU A 255 -1.74 -32.76 -4.24
CA LEU A 255 -2.01 -33.01 -5.65
C LEU A 255 -2.45 -31.75 -6.41
N GLN A 256 -3.29 -30.91 -5.79
CA GLN A 256 -3.73 -29.65 -6.39
C GLN A 256 -2.57 -28.66 -6.55
N LEU A 257 -1.66 -28.59 -5.58
CA LEU A 257 -0.46 -27.76 -5.68
C LEU A 257 0.46 -28.23 -6.81
N ILE A 258 0.65 -29.54 -6.97
CA ILE A 258 1.40 -30.11 -8.10
C ILE A 258 0.72 -29.74 -9.42
N GLU A 259 -0.59 -29.97 -9.53
CA GLU A 259 -1.35 -29.67 -10.74
C GLU A 259 -1.32 -28.17 -11.09
N LYS A 260 -1.23 -27.30 -10.09
CA LYS A 260 -1.24 -25.85 -10.28
C LYS A 260 0.12 -25.27 -10.63
N TYR A 261 1.20 -25.80 -10.03
CA TYR A 261 2.52 -25.15 -10.04
C TYR A 261 3.62 -25.94 -10.75
N GLU A 262 3.41 -27.22 -11.03
CA GLU A 262 4.38 -27.98 -11.82
C GLU A 262 4.40 -27.53 -13.28
N LEU A 263 5.61 -27.32 -13.80
CA LEU A 263 5.84 -26.82 -15.16
C LEU A 263 6.20 -27.95 -16.14
N ASP A 264 6.80 -29.05 -15.68
CA ASP A 264 7.12 -30.20 -16.54
C ASP A 264 5.92 -31.15 -16.65
N GLU A 265 5.34 -31.21 -17.85
CA GLU A 265 4.17 -32.04 -18.14
C GLU A 265 4.36 -33.54 -17.83
N ASN A 266 5.60 -34.06 -17.89
CA ASN A 266 5.85 -35.47 -17.57
C ASN A 266 5.87 -35.70 -16.06
N ALA A 267 6.49 -34.80 -15.29
CA ALA A 267 6.44 -34.83 -13.84
C ALA A 267 4.99 -34.66 -13.35
N LYS A 268 4.27 -33.72 -13.95
CA LYS A 268 2.85 -33.46 -13.68
C LYS A 268 1.97 -34.69 -13.94
N ALA A 269 2.13 -35.35 -15.09
CA ALA A 269 1.40 -36.59 -15.42
C ALA A 269 1.68 -37.74 -14.43
N LYS A 270 2.84 -37.72 -13.78
CA LYS A 270 3.22 -38.68 -12.72
C LYS A 270 2.83 -38.21 -11.31
N GLN A 271 2.15 -37.07 -11.18
CA GLN A 271 1.81 -36.46 -9.89
C GLN A 271 3.07 -36.21 -9.02
N GLN A 272 4.13 -35.75 -9.66
CA GLN A 272 5.40 -35.40 -9.05
C GLN A 272 5.71 -33.91 -9.31
N MET A 273 6.34 -33.27 -8.32
CA MET A 273 6.82 -31.89 -8.39
C MET A 273 8.33 -31.88 -8.56
N THR A 274 8.80 -31.05 -9.49
CA THR A 274 10.21 -30.72 -9.68
C THR A 274 10.63 -29.57 -8.77
N LYS A 275 11.95 -29.34 -8.64
CA LYS A 275 12.46 -28.18 -7.89
C LYS A 275 11.94 -26.85 -8.43
N ASP A 276 11.77 -26.75 -9.75
CA ASP A 276 11.23 -25.54 -10.38
C ASP A 276 9.75 -25.36 -10.03
N GLY A 277 8.96 -26.44 -10.02
CA GLY A 277 7.58 -26.42 -9.53
C GLY A 277 7.48 -26.05 -8.04
N PHE A 278 8.41 -26.55 -7.21
CA PHE A 278 8.49 -26.21 -5.78
C PHE A 278 8.85 -24.75 -5.54
N LEU A 279 9.84 -24.22 -6.27
CA LEU A 279 10.18 -22.79 -6.29
C LEU A 279 9.00 -21.93 -6.72
N MET A 280 8.26 -22.37 -7.74
CA MET A 280 7.06 -21.69 -8.19
C MET A 280 6.04 -21.63 -7.06
N TYR A 281 5.73 -22.75 -6.41
CA TYR A 281 4.84 -22.80 -5.23
C TYR A 281 5.25 -21.80 -4.13
N LEU A 282 6.54 -21.76 -3.75
CA LEU A 282 7.03 -20.86 -2.70
C LEU A 282 6.90 -19.37 -3.03
N GLN A 283 6.71 -19.00 -4.30
CA GLN A 283 6.53 -17.61 -4.75
C GLN A 283 5.07 -17.21 -4.96
N GLN A 284 4.14 -18.14 -4.75
CA GLN A 284 2.70 -17.93 -4.92
C GLN A 284 2.04 -17.56 -3.59
N PRO A 285 0.80 -17.03 -3.58
CA PRO A 285 0.08 -16.69 -2.36
C PRO A 285 0.20 -17.69 -1.20
N GLU A 286 0.20 -18.98 -1.49
CA GLU A 286 0.31 -20.10 -0.55
C GLU A 286 1.73 -20.28 0.00
N GLY A 287 2.77 -19.79 -0.70
CA GLY A 287 4.16 -19.76 -0.25
C GLY A 287 4.59 -18.45 0.41
N LEU A 288 3.74 -17.41 0.38
CA LEU A 288 4.04 -16.12 1.03
C LEU A 288 3.78 -16.18 2.54
N ILE A 289 4.48 -15.30 3.26
CA ILE A 289 4.40 -15.17 4.72
C ILE A 289 3.01 -14.77 5.23
N PHE A 290 2.24 -14.03 4.44
CA PHE A 290 0.93 -13.53 4.83
C PHE A 290 -0.14 -14.61 4.67
N ASN A 291 -0.90 -14.86 5.74
CA ASN A 291 -1.93 -15.89 5.75
C ASN A 291 -3.00 -15.68 4.65
N PRO A 292 -3.11 -16.59 3.66
CA PRO A 292 -4.12 -16.49 2.61
C PRO A 292 -5.56 -16.40 3.13
N ALA A 293 -5.87 -17.02 4.27
CA ALA A 293 -7.19 -16.97 4.89
C ALA A 293 -7.60 -15.55 5.31
N HIS A 294 -6.62 -14.66 5.53
CA HIS A 294 -6.86 -13.28 5.93
C HIS A 294 -6.92 -12.31 4.73
N LYS A 295 -6.76 -12.81 3.49
CA LYS A 295 -6.87 -12.00 2.26
C LYS A 295 -8.31 -11.66 1.89
N SER A 296 -9.28 -12.40 2.37
CA SER A 296 -10.71 -12.08 2.28
C SER A 296 -11.19 -11.55 3.63
N VAL A 297 -12.40 -10.98 3.65
CA VAL A 297 -13.08 -10.67 4.91
C VAL A 297 -13.28 -11.98 5.69
N TYR A 298 -12.73 -12.05 6.90
CA TYR A 298 -12.78 -13.24 7.75
C TYR A 298 -13.20 -12.92 9.19
N GLN A 299 -13.16 -11.64 9.57
CA GLN A 299 -13.57 -11.16 10.89
C GLN A 299 -15.09 -10.91 10.90
N ASP A 300 -15.69 -10.89 12.09
CA ASP A 300 -17.09 -10.53 12.23
C ASP A 300 -17.28 -9.04 11.94
N MET A 301 -18.09 -8.75 10.91
CA MET A 301 -18.40 -7.40 10.45
C MET A 301 -19.75 -6.88 10.97
N ASN A 302 -20.41 -7.63 11.87
CA ASN A 302 -21.71 -7.29 12.46
C ASN A 302 -21.61 -6.62 13.85
N GLN A 303 -20.41 -6.45 14.40
CA GLN A 303 -20.22 -5.67 15.64
C GLN A 303 -20.45 -4.17 15.39
N PRO A 304 -20.76 -3.36 16.42
CA PRO A 304 -20.91 -1.91 16.31
C PRO A 304 -19.65 -1.20 15.77
N LEU A 305 -19.81 -0.07 15.06
CA LEU A 305 -18.70 0.62 14.37
C LEU A 305 -17.50 0.97 15.28
N ASN A 306 -17.74 1.32 16.54
CA ASN A 306 -16.70 1.63 17.53
C ASN A 306 -15.89 0.40 17.99
N HIS A 307 -16.25 -0.81 17.56
CA HIS A 307 -15.53 -2.04 17.84
C HIS A 307 -14.44 -2.36 16.81
N TYR A 308 -14.18 -1.47 15.84
CA TYR A 308 -13.17 -1.68 14.80
C TYR A 308 -12.11 -0.58 14.81
N PHE A 309 -10.88 -0.93 14.46
CA PHE A 309 -9.92 0.02 13.92
C PHE A 309 -10.33 0.38 12.49
N ILE A 310 -10.25 1.66 12.14
CA ILE A 310 -10.74 2.22 10.87
C ILE A 310 -9.58 2.94 10.18
N SER A 311 -9.24 2.51 8.96
CA SER A 311 -8.17 3.15 8.19
C SER A 311 -8.54 4.59 7.88
N SER A 312 -7.72 5.55 8.32
CA SER A 312 -8.10 6.95 8.38
C SER A 312 -7.01 7.89 7.85
N SER A 313 -7.41 8.84 7.00
CA SER A 313 -6.52 9.80 6.34
C SER A 313 -6.76 11.21 6.87
N HIS A 314 -5.68 11.92 7.21
CA HIS A 314 -5.67 13.32 7.62
C HIS A 314 -5.37 14.23 6.44
N ASN A 315 -6.00 15.41 6.37
CA ASN A 315 -5.86 16.41 5.29
C ASN A 315 -5.76 15.76 3.90
N THR A 316 -6.76 14.92 3.61
CA THR A 316 -6.70 13.91 2.54
C THR A 316 -6.48 14.53 1.17
N TYR A 317 -6.81 15.80 0.98
CA TYR A 317 -6.64 16.54 -0.27
C TYR A 317 -5.18 16.87 -0.61
N LEU A 318 -4.24 16.80 0.34
CA LEU A 318 -2.84 17.19 0.12
C LEU A 318 -2.01 16.07 -0.53
N LEU A 319 -1.18 16.45 -1.51
CA LEU A 319 -0.22 15.54 -2.16
C LEU A 319 1.23 15.73 -1.67
N GLU A 320 1.52 16.82 -0.97
CA GLU A 320 2.86 17.22 -0.50
C GLU A 320 2.80 17.71 0.96
N ASP A 321 3.44 18.84 1.27
CA ASP A 321 3.52 19.40 2.62
C ASP A 321 2.28 20.22 3.02
N GLN A 322 2.18 20.62 4.30
CA GLN A 322 1.00 21.31 4.83
C GLN A 322 0.95 22.80 4.44
N LEU A 323 2.08 23.42 4.08
CA LEU A 323 2.17 24.87 3.88
C LEU A 323 2.08 25.27 2.41
N LYS A 324 2.60 24.43 1.52
CA LYS A 324 2.62 24.63 0.07
C LYS A 324 2.44 23.29 -0.62
N GLY A 325 1.81 23.34 -1.79
CA GLY A 325 1.64 22.16 -2.62
C GLY A 325 0.25 22.06 -3.21
N PRO A 326 0.05 21.08 -4.11
CA PRO A 326 -1.22 20.90 -4.75
C PRO A 326 -2.20 20.15 -3.84
N SER A 327 -3.39 20.72 -3.66
CA SER A 327 -4.59 19.98 -3.27
C SER A 327 -5.18 19.30 -4.51
N SER A 328 -5.61 18.04 -4.40
CA SER A 328 -6.12 17.27 -5.55
C SER A 328 -7.18 16.25 -5.17
N THR A 329 -8.14 16.03 -6.08
CA THR A 329 -9.11 14.92 -6.01
C THR A 329 -8.43 13.55 -6.13
N GLU A 330 -7.24 13.47 -6.73
CA GLU A 330 -6.46 12.24 -6.84
C GLU A 330 -6.00 11.71 -5.47
N ALA A 331 -5.81 12.59 -4.49
CA ALA A 331 -5.40 12.19 -3.15
C ALA A 331 -6.51 11.35 -2.47
N TYR A 332 -7.78 11.75 -2.62
CA TYR A 332 -8.94 10.96 -2.19
C TYR A 332 -9.05 9.63 -2.94
N LYS A 333 -8.88 9.63 -4.28
CA LYS A 333 -8.86 8.39 -5.08
C LYS A 333 -7.82 7.42 -4.53
N LYS A 334 -6.58 7.87 -4.31
CA LYS A 334 -5.47 7.04 -3.82
C LYS A 334 -5.73 6.49 -2.42
N ALA A 335 -6.23 7.32 -1.50
CA ALA A 335 -6.57 6.87 -0.15
C ALA A 335 -7.66 5.78 -0.18
N LEU A 336 -8.75 6.00 -0.92
CA LEU A 336 -9.88 5.06 -1.01
C LEU A 336 -9.47 3.74 -1.69
N LEU A 337 -8.67 3.79 -2.76
CA LEU A 337 -8.15 2.58 -3.41
C LEU A 337 -7.17 1.79 -2.53
N LYS A 338 -6.51 2.44 -1.57
CA LYS A 338 -5.72 1.77 -0.51
C LYS A 338 -6.57 1.25 0.65
N GLY A 339 -7.90 1.25 0.53
CA GLY A 339 -8.81 0.76 1.56
C GLY A 339 -9.12 1.78 2.67
N CYS A 340 -8.69 3.04 2.57
CA CYS A 340 -9.02 4.06 3.58
C CYS A 340 -10.54 4.29 3.68
N ARG A 341 -11.07 4.38 4.90
CA ARG A 341 -12.51 4.47 5.21
C ARG A 341 -12.92 5.73 5.98
N CYS A 342 -11.97 6.56 6.39
CA CYS A 342 -12.25 7.90 6.91
C CYS A 342 -11.38 8.92 6.17
N VAL A 343 -12.00 9.88 5.48
CA VAL A 343 -11.31 10.95 4.74
C VAL A 343 -11.74 12.31 5.24
N GLU A 344 -10.82 13.27 5.19
CA GLU A 344 -10.99 14.62 5.72
C GLU A 344 -11.16 15.66 4.62
N LEU A 345 -12.07 16.62 4.86
CA LEU A 345 -12.45 17.69 3.94
C LEU A 345 -12.47 19.03 4.69
N ASP A 346 -11.43 19.84 4.47
CA ASP A 346 -11.33 21.21 5.02
C ASP A 346 -12.08 22.19 4.14
N CYS A 347 -13.30 22.52 4.54
CA CYS A 347 -14.27 23.25 3.74
C CYS A 347 -14.20 24.74 4.04
N TRP A 348 -13.96 25.54 3.01
CA TRP A 348 -13.85 27.00 3.08
C TRP A 348 -14.72 27.67 2.02
N ASP A 349 -15.10 28.93 2.28
CA ASP A 349 -15.83 29.72 1.29
C ASP A 349 -14.99 29.90 0.01
N GLY A 350 -15.59 29.56 -1.14
CA GLY A 350 -15.03 29.79 -2.46
C GLY A 350 -15.66 30.97 -3.19
N SER A 351 -15.11 31.29 -4.36
CA SER A 351 -15.68 32.30 -5.26
C SER A 351 -16.99 31.78 -5.88
N ASP A 352 -17.82 32.71 -6.36
CA ASP A 352 -19.06 32.40 -7.08
C ASP A 352 -20.09 31.57 -6.27
N GLY A 353 -19.95 31.56 -4.94
CA GLY A 353 -20.85 30.85 -4.02
C GLY A 353 -20.61 29.34 -3.93
N GLU A 354 -19.53 28.82 -4.53
CA GLU A 354 -19.20 27.39 -4.51
C GLU A 354 -18.12 27.09 -3.45
N PRO A 355 -18.36 26.17 -2.50
CA PRO A 355 -17.39 25.80 -1.49
C PRO A 355 -16.13 25.16 -2.07
N VAL A 356 -14.98 25.43 -1.44
CA VAL A 356 -13.67 24.91 -1.83
C VAL A 356 -13.03 24.14 -0.69
N ILE A 357 -12.08 23.26 -1.04
CA ILE A 357 -11.23 22.52 -0.10
C ILE A 357 -9.78 22.93 -0.28
N TYR A 358 -9.14 23.30 0.83
CA TYR A 358 -7.70 23.58 0.95
C TYR A 358 -7.33 23.75 2.43
N HIS A 359 -6.03 23.80 2.74
CA HIS A 359 -5.57 24.09 4.08
C HIS A 359 -5.59 25.61 4.34
N GLY A 360 -6.45 26.05 5.26
CA GLY A 360 -6.70 27.47 5.55
C GLY A 360 -5.44 28.30 5.78
N TYR A 361 -5.45 29.55 5.30
CA TYR A 361 -4.34 30.51 5.50
C TYR A 361 -2.94 30.06 5.01
N THR A 362 -2.86 29.02 4.18
CA THR A 362 -1.61 28.52 3.57
C THR A 362 -1.51 28.83 2.07
N LEU A 363 -0.41 28.42 1.44
CA LEU A 363 -0.16 28.53 0.00
C LEU A 363 -0.59 27.29 -0.79
N THR A 364 -1.39 26.41 -0.19
CA THR A 364 -1.93 25.22 -0.87
C THR A 364 -2.96 25.61 -1.93
N SER A 365 -3.03 24.83 -3.01
CA SER A 365 -4.04 25.10 -4.06
C SER A 365 -5.45 24.75 -3.59
N LYS A 366 -6.46 25.32 -4.24
CA LYS A 366 -7.88 25.08 -3.92
C LYS A 366 -8.51 24.13 -4.93
N ILE A 367 -9.36 23.24 -4.46
CA ILE A 367 -10.20 22.35 -5.30
C ILE A 367 -11.67 22.52 -4.91
N LEU A 368 -12.59 22.31 -5.85
CA LEU A 368 -14.02 22.46 -5.57
C LEU A 368 -14.53 21.31 -4.69
N PHE A 369 -15.31 21.65 -3.65
CA PHE A 369 -15.95 20.66 -2.79
C PHE A 369 -16.79 19.67 -3.60
N LYS A 370 -17.58 20.18 -4.55
CA LYS A 370 -18.41 19.40 -5.48
C LYS A 370 -17.63 18.31 -6.22
N ASP A 371 -16.43 18.63 -6.69
CA ASP A 371 -15.62 17.69 -7.47
C ASP A 371 -14.94 16.65 -6.57
N VAL A 372 -14.61 17.00 -5.33
CA VAL A 372 -14.18 16.04 -4.31
C VAL A 372 -15.29 15.03 -3.99
N ILE A 373 -16.52 15.47 -3.75
CA ILE A 373 -17.63 14.55 -3.45
C ILE A 373 -17.92 13.61 -4.64
N LYS A 374 -17.83 14.10 -5.88
CA LYS A 374 -17.93 13.23 -7.08
C LYS A 374 -16.82 12.18 -7.12
N ALA A 375 -15.57 12.57 -6.86
CA ALA A 375 -14.44 11.64 -6.82
C ALA A 375 -14.63 10.60 -5.71
N ILE A 376 -15.05 11.02 -4.52
CA ILE A 376 -15.35 10.09 -3.41
C ILE A 376 -16.45 9.11 -3.82
N LYS A 377 -17.57 9.57 -4.39
CA LYS A 377 -18.65 8.68 -4.85
C LYS A 377 -18.16 7.62 -5.83
N GLU A 378 -17.30 8.02 -6.77
CA GLU A 378 -16.81 7.11 -7.80
C GLU A 378 -15.89 6.04 -7.23
N TYR A 379 -15.00 6.38 -6.28
CA TYR A 379 -13.92 5.51 -5.84
C TYR A 379 -14.13 4.83 -4.48
N ALA A 380 -15.07 5.30 -3.67
CA ALA A 380 -15.26 4.83 -2.29
C ALA A 380 -15.41 3.32 -2.19
N PHE A 381 -16.15 2.70 -3.11
CA PHE A 381 -16.49 1.27 -3.01
C PHE A 381 -15.83 0.38 -4.08
N LYS A 382 -14.76 0.85 -4.76
CA LYS A 382 -14.09 0.07 -5.81
C LYS A 382 -13.27 -1.11 -5.29
N THR A 383 -12.73 -1.02 -4.07
CA THR A 383 -11.88 -2.07 -3.46
C THR A 383 -12.54 -2.77 -2.29
N THR A 384 -13.55 -2.16 -1.68
CA THR A 384 -14.25 -2.66 -0.50
C THR A 384 -15.62 -1.99 -0.40
N GLU A 385 -16.65 -2.72 0.04
CA GLU A 385 -18.03 -2.22 0.13
C GLU A 385 -18.33 -1.54 1.48
N TYR A 386 -17.43 -1.60 2.46
CA TYR A 386 -17.68 -1.09 3.82
C TYR A 386 -17.71 0.45 3.86
N PRO A 387 -18.46 1.03 4.84
CA PRO A 387 -18.82 2.45 4.85
C PRO A 387 -17.62 3.40 4.87
N VAL A 388 -17.85 4.60 4.32
CA VAL A 388 -16.87 5.70 4.34
C VAL A 388 -17.39 6.85 5.22
N ILE A 389 -16.55 7.29 6.16
CA ILE A 389 -16.76 8.46 7.01
C ILE A 389 -16.14 9.68 6.34
N LEU A 390 -16.93 10.74 6.19
CA LEU A 390 -16.52 12.05 5.69
C LEU A 390 -16.35 12.99 6.88
N SER A 391 -15.10 13.24 7.27
CA SER A 391 -14.75 14.17 8.35
C SER A 391 -14.73 15.59 7.81
N LEU A 392 -15.77 16.37 8.11
CA LEU A 392 -15.87 17.76 7.68
C LEU A 392 -15.22 18.68 8.73
N GLU A 393 -14.25 19.48 8.27
CA GLU A 393 -13.79 20.65 9.00
C GLU A 393 -14.40 21.88 8.33
N ASN A 394 -15.37 22.51 8.98
CA ASN A 394 -16.25 23.48 8.35
C ASN A 394 -15.93 24.92 8.74
N HIS A 395 -15.43 25.69 7.77
CA HIS A 395 -15.13 27.13 7.87
C HIS A 395 -16.00 27.98 6.93
N CYS A 396 -17.04 27.40 6.32
CA CYS A 396 -17.91 28.09 5.38
C CYS A 396 -18.94 28.99 6.07
N SER A 397 -19.34 30.05 5.36
CA SER A 397 -20.56 30.81 5.64
C SER A 397 -21.81 29.92 5.65
N VAL A 398 -22.88 30.34 6.34
CA VAL A 398 -24.13 29.57 6.42
C VAL A 398 -24.71 29.33 5.02
N GLU A 399 -24.60 30.30 4.11
CA GLU A 399 -25.03 30.20 2.72
C GLU A 399 -24.27 29.09 1.98
N GLN A 400 -22.94 29.03 2.10
CA GLN A 400 -22.16 27.98 1.44
C GLN A 400 -22.26 26.62 2.15
N GLN A 401 -22.54 26.58 3.44
CA GLN A 401 -22.89 25.33 4.14
C GLN A 401 -24.16 24.69 3.59
N LYS A 402 -25.17 25.49 3.19
CA LYS A 402 -26.36 24.98 2.47
C LYS A 402 -25.98 24.36 1.13
N ILE A 403 -25.05 24.98 0.41
CA ILE A 403 -24.53 24.43 -0.86
C ILE A 403 -23.74 23.13 -0.61
N MET A 404 -22.94 23.04 0.45
CA MET A 404 -22.27 21.79 0.85
C MET A 404 -23.28 20.67 1.09
N ALA A 405 -24.31 20.93 1.90
CA ALA A 405 -25.38 19.95 2.17
C ALA A 405 -26.09 19.53 0.88
N GLN A 406 -26.41 20.47 -0.01
CA GLN A 406 -27.00 20.17 -1.32
C GLN A 406 -26.09 19.29 -2.18
N HIS A 407 -24.78 19.56 -2.25
CA HIS A 407 -23.83 18.73 -2.99
C HIS A 407 -23.73 17.33 -2.39
N LEU A 408 -23.61 17.20 -1.06
CA LEU A 408 -23.58 15.91 -0.39
C LEU A 408 -24.85 15.09 -0.69
N ILE A 409 -26.02 15.67 -0.50
CA ILE A 409 -27.32 15.00 -0.72
C ILE A 409 -27.50 14.65 -2.20
N SER A 410 -27.29 15.60 -3.11
CA SER A 410 -27.55 15.36 -4.54
C SER A 410 -26.53 14.44 -5.20
N ILE A 411 -25.26 14.52 -4.81
CA ILE A 411 -24.21 13.71 -5.42
C ILE A 411 -24.26 12.31 -4.81
N LEU A 412 -24.19 12.17 -3.48
CA LEU A 412 -24.15 10.86 -2.82
C LEU A 412 -25.52 10.16 -2.82
N ASP A 413 -26.60 10.93 -2.94
CA ASP A 413 -27.97 10.44 -3.10
C ASP A 413 -28.34 9.43 -2.00
N SER A 414 -28.99 8.33 -2.35
CA SER A 414 -29.42 7.30 -1.42
C SER A 414 -28.27 6.65 -0.64
N ALA A 415 -27.01 6.77 -1.07
CA ALA A 415 -25.87 6.24 -0.34
C ALA A 415 -25.51 7.06 0.92
N LEU A 416 -25.93 8.34 1.00
CA LEU A 416 -25.71 9.17 2.18
C LEU A 416 -26.67 8.79 3.32
N VAL A 417 -26.13 8.56 4.51
CA VAL A 417 -26.94 8.37 5.72
C VAL A 417 -27.44 9.73 6.20
N THR A 418 -28.74 9.98 6.02
CA THR A 418 -29.42 11.22 6.44
C THR A 418 -30.42 11.02 7.58
N LYS A 419 -30.58 9.78 8.04
CA LYS A 419 -31.40 9.39 9.19
C LYS A 419 -30.89 8.07 9.77
N PRO A 420 -31.25 7.73 11.02
CA PRO A 420 -30.99 6.41 11.58
C PRO A 420 -31.52 5.28 10.69
N LEU A 421 -30.86 4.12 10.72
CA LEU A 421 -31.15 3.00 9.81
C LEU A 421 -32.49 2.32 10.13
N ARG A 422 -32.97 2.48 11.36
CA ARG A 422 -34.22 1.91 11.87
C ARG A 422 -35.13 3.04 12.35
N ASP A 423 -36.42 2.76 12.42
CA ASP A 423 -37.44 3.74 12.87
C ASP A 423 -37.44 3.98 14.39
N GLN A 424 -36.62 3.24 15.15
CA GLN A 424 -36.46 3.39 16.59
C GLN A 424 -35.09 4.01 16.91
N MET A 425 -35.01 4.74 18.03
CA MET A 425 -33.76 5.31 18.51
C MET A 425 -32.71 4.20 18.69
N PRO A 426 -31.56 4.27 18.00
CA PRO A 426 -30.52 3.27 18.15
C PRO A 426 -29.92 3.29 19.56
N THR A 427 -29.53 2.13 20.07
CA THR A 427 -28.87 1.99 21.38
C THR A 427 -27.35 1.85 21.24
N CYS A 428 -26.85 1.67 20.01
CA CYS A 428 -25.44 1.55 19.69
C CYS A 428 -25.20 2.00 18.25
N LEU A 429 -23.92 2.14 17.86
CA LEU A 429 -23.56 2.37 16.47
C LEU A 429 -23.96 1.17 15.59
N PRO A 430 -24.45 1.40 14.37
CA PRO A 430 -24.66 0.33 13.39
C PRO A 430 -23.33 -0.35 13.03
N SER A 431 -23.42 -1.59 12.54
CA SER A 431 -22.23 -2.33 12.12
C SER A 431 -21.71 -1.90 10.74
N PRO A 432 -20.42 -2.16 10.43
CA PRO A 432 -19.92 -2.01 9.06
C PRO A 432 -20.76 -2.78 8.03
N GLU A 433 -21.28 -3.96 8.38
CA GLU A 433 -22.13 -4.77 7.52
C GLU A 433 -23.47 -4.07 7.20
N GLU A 434 -24.15 -3.51 8.21
CA GLU A 434 -25.40 -2.76 8.04
C GLU A 434 -25.23 -1.48 7.20
N LEU A 435 -24.00 -0.97 7.13
CA LEU A 435 -23.64 0.28 6.47
C LEU A 435 -22.89 0.08 5.13
N LYS A 436 -22.91 -1.13 4.56
CA LYS A 436 -22.30 -1.36 3.24
C LYS A 436 -22.83 -0.40 2.17
N GLY A 437 -21.91 0.16 1.39
CA GLY A 437 -22.18 1.12 0.34
C GLY A 437 -22.65 2.50 0.84
N ARG A 438 -22.49 2.80 2.14
CA ARG A 438 -22.99 4.06 2.74
C ARG A 438 -21.89 5.06 3.07
N PHE A 439 -22.28 6.34 3.06
CA PHE A 439 -21.47 7.47 3.51
C PHE A 439 -22.04 8.03 4.82
N ILE A 440 -21.16 8.30 5.78
CA ILE A 440 -21.49 8.88 7.08
C ILE A 440 -20.79 10.23 7.20
N VAL A 441 -21.49 11.27 7.63
CA VAL A 441 -20.89 12.59 7.86
C VAL A 441 -20.51 12.73 9.32
N LYS A 442 -19.23 13.07 9.56
CA LYS A 442 -18.75 13.54 10.86
C LYS A 442 -18.71 15.06 10.83
N GLY A 443 -19.41 15.69 11.77
CA GLY A 443 -19.52 17.15 11.85
C GLY A 443 -20.24 17.61 13.12
N LYS A 444 -20.53 18.91 13.20
CA LYS A 444 -21.36 19.48 14.28
C LYS A 444 -22.85 19.29 13.99
N ARG A 445 -23.67 19.25 15.04
CA ARG A 445 -25.14 19.12 14.96
C ARG A 445 -25.78 20.05 16.00
N LEU A 446 -26.87 20.73 15.64
CA LEU A 446 -27.63 21.63 16.51
C LEU A 446 -28.33 20.86 17.65
N ASP A 447 -29.14 19.87 17.28
CA ASP A 447 -30.04 19.19 18.22
C ASP A 447 -29.51 17.81 18.65
N LYS A 448 -30.07 17.25 19.72
CA LYS A 448 -29.82 15.84 20.06
C LYS A 448 -30.46 14.91 19.02
N LEU A 449 -29.96 13.67 18.92
CA LEU A 449 -30.48 12.73 17.92
C LEU A 449 -31.87 12.23 18.31
N GLU A 450 -32.14 12.12 19.60
CA GLU A 450 -33.43 11.69 20.17
C GLU A 450 -34.59 12.58 19.75
N GLU A 451 -34.35 13.87 19.49
CA GLU A 451 -35.37 14.84 19.07
C GLU A 451 -35.96 14.53 17.69
N MET A 452 -35.28 13.70 16.87
CA MET A 452 -35.83 13.18 15.62
C MET A 452 -36.96 12.15 15.83
N PHE A 453 -37.07 11.59 17.04
CA PHE A 453 -38.04 10.56 17.40
C PHE A 453 -39.14 11.08 18.33
N SER A 454 -39.08 12.33 18.78
CA SER A 454 -40.16 12.96 19.56
C SER A 454 -41.25 13.50 18.62
N GLU A 455 -42.53 13.23 18.95
CA GLU A 455 -43.67 13.67 18.13
C GLU A 455 -43.88 15.20 18.13
N GLU A 456 -43.20 15.93 19.02
CA GLU A 456 -43.36 17.38 19.26
C GLU A 456 -42.44 18.29 18.41
N SER A 457 -41.49 17.75 17.63
CA SER A 457 -40.46 18.54 16.93
C SER A 457 -40.88 19.14 15.58
N LYS A 458 -42.17 19.08 15.19
CA LYS A 458 -42.65 19.64 13.91
C LYS A 458 -42.85 21.17 13.89
N THR A 459 -42.54 21.90 14.96
CA THR A 459 -42.82 23.35 15.09
C THR A 459 -41.76 24.18 15.82
N ALA A 460 -40.47 23.89 15.64
CA ALA A 460 -39.40 24.80 16.09
C ALA A 460 -38.66 25.41 14.88
N GLU A 461 -39.06 26.63 14.52
CA GLU A 461 -38.28 27.53 13.66
C GLU A 461 -37.22 28.23 14.52
N GLU A 462 -35.98 28.28 14.00
CA GLU A 462 -34.83 29.08 14.47
C GLU A 462 -34.52 29.07 15.97
N ASP A 463 -33.81 28.03 16.45
CA ASP A 463 -33.05 28.12 17.69
C ASP A 463 -31.54 28.05 17.42
N SER A 464 -30.84 29.10 17.84
CA SER A 464 -29.38 29.20 17.82
C SER A 464 -28.80 28.52 19.05
N VAL A 465 -28.03 27.45 18.87
CA VAL A 465 -27.33 26.77 19.96
C VAL A 465 -25.97 27.42 20.17
N THR A 466 -25.66 27.79 21.41
CA THR A 466 -24.36 28.34 21.81
C THR A 466 -23.48 27.22 22.34
N GLU A 467 -22.34 26.98 21.69
CA GLU A 467 -21.22 26.25 22.28
C GLU A 467 -19.97 27.15 22.32
N GLU A 468 -19.12 26.91 23.30
CA GLU A 468 -17.86 27.62 23.51
C GLU A 468 -16.83 27.14 22.49
N GLU A 469 -16.37 28.03 21.60
CA GLU A 469 -15.16 27.83 20.79
C GLU A 469 -14.00 28.60 21.40
N ASP A 470 -12.87 27.93 21.61
CA ASP A 470 -11.58 28.58 21.88
C ASP A 470 -10.76 28.69 20.57
N ASP A 471 -10.09 29.84 20.45
CA ASP A 471 -9.27 30.30 19.34
C ASP A 471 -8.13 29.31 19.06
N GLU A 472 -8.02 28.79 17.83
CA GLU A 472 -6.86 28.01 17.37
C GLU A 472 -5.65 28.92 17.07
N GLY A 473 -5.09 29.53 18.13
CA GLY A 473 -3.86 30.32 18.07
C GLY A 473 -2.74 29.69 18.89
N ASP A 474 -1.52 29.67 18.31
CA ASP A 474 -0.29 29.25 18.98
C ASP A 474 -0.10 29.93 20.36
N GLU A 475 0.41 29.15 21.32
CA GLU A 475 0.58 29.52 22.74
C GLU A 475 1.69 30.57 23.00
N GLU A 476 1.64 31.76 22.37
CA GLU A 476 2.55 32.86 22.73
C GLU A 476 1.90 34.20 23.10
N ASP A 477 0.57 34.37 23.05
CA ASP A 477 -0.08 35.63 23.47
C ASP A 477 -1.30 35.41 24.39
N GLN A 478 -1.07 34.83 25.58
CA GLN A 478 -2.05 34.84 26.68
C GLN A 478 -1.84 36.04 27.62
N GLU A 479 -2.14 37.26 27.17
CA GLU A 479 -2.64 38.30 28.09
C GLU A 479 -3.78 39.10 27.46
N LYS A 480 -4.98 38.92 28.04
CA LYS A 480 -6.22 39.72 27.89
C LYS A 480 -6.99 39.58 26.57
N LYS A 481 -7.79 38.50 26.45
CA LYS A 481 -9.11 38.59 25.79
C LYS A 481 -10.19 37.98 26.68
N SER A 482 -11.22 38.77 26.95
CA SER A 482 -12.44 38.31 27.60
C SER A 482 -13.14 37.26 26.73
N SER A 483 -13.63 36.19 27.36
CA SER A 483 -14.43 35.13 26.75
C SER A 483 -15.67 35.72 26.07
N LYS A 484 -15.60 35.94 24.76
CA LYS A 484 -16.77 36.22 23.93
C LYS A 484 -17.28 34.90 23.38
N THR A 485 -18.37 34.41 23.94
CA THR A 485 -19.17 33.29 23.43
C THR A 485 -19.58 33.59 21.99
N LYS A 486 -18.98 32.90 21.01
CA LYS A 486 -19.43 32.98 19.61
C LYS A 486 -20.61 32.02 19.43
N SER A 487 -21.70 32.48 18.83
CA SER A 487 -22.81 31.60 18.46
C SER A 487 -22.36 30.63 17.37
N LEU A 488 -22.77 29.36 17.48
CA LEU A 488 -22.47 28.35 16.48
C LEU A 488 -23.17 28.71 15.17
N LYS A 489 -22.41 29.05 14.13
CA LYS A 489 -22.95 29.34 12.79
C LYS A 489 -23.03 28.05 11.98
N LEU A 490 -24.10 27.28 12.17
CA LEU A 490 -24.33 26.01 11.48
C LEU A 490 -25.66 26.04 10.71
N ALA A 491 -25.61 25.72 9.41
CA ALA A 491 -26.80 25.55 8.59
C ALA A 491 -27.55 24.28 9.00
N LYS A 492 -28.87 24.38 9.17
CA LYS A 492 -29.73 23.26 9.56
C LYS A 492 -29.59 22.09 8.58
N GLU A 493 -29.51 22.37 7.28
CA GLU A 493 -29.36 21.36 6.23
C GLU A 493 -28.07 20.54 6.37
N LEU A 494 -26.99 21.15 6.86
CA LEU A 494 -25.72 20.46 7.13
C LEU A 494 -25.74 19.73 8.48
N SER A 495 -26.40 20.31 9.49
CA SER A 495 -26.64 19.67 10.79
C SER A 495 -27.47 18.38 10.66
N ASP A 496 -28.53 18.41 9.86
CA ASP A 496 -29.51 17.32 9.73
C ASP A 496 -28.90 16.03 9.15
N ILE A 497 -27.82 16.12 8.38
CA ILE A 497 -27.12 14.96 7.79
C ILE A 497 -26.04 14.35 8.69
N VAL A 498 -25.78 14.93 9.87
CA VAL A 498 -24.89 14.36 10.89
C VAL A 498 -25.71 13.47 11.82
N ILE A 499 -25.52 12.16 11.72
CA ILE A 499 -26.31 11.14 12.44
C ILE A 499 -25.48 10.43 13.52
N TYR A 500 -24.52 9.60 13.11
CA TYR A 500 -23.78 8.71 14.01
C TYR A 500 -22.42 9.25 14.48
N CYS A 501 -21.97 10.37 13.92
CA CYS A 501 -20.65 10.94 14.19
C CYS A 501 -20.76 12.44 14.55
N LYS A 502 -21.57 12.75 15.57
CA LYS A 502 -21.69 14.11 16.10
C LYS A 502 -20.40 14.48 16.83
N SER A 503 -19.74 15.54 16.38
CA SER A 503 -18.53 16.05 17.02
C SER A 503 -18.87 16.83 18.28
N VAL A 504 -18.25 16.49 19.40
CA VAL A 504 -18.38 17.20 20.68
C VAL A 504 -17.01 17.46 21.30
N HIS A 505 -16.92 18.45 22.18
CA HIS A 505 -15.70 18.71 22.93
C HIS A 505 -15.50 17.66 24.03
N PHE A 506 -14.27 17.19 24.20
CA PHE A 506 -13.91 16.25 25.25
C PHE A 506 -13.55 17.00 26.54
N ARG A 507 -14.27 16.73 27.64
CA ARG A 507 -14.05 17.36 28.95
C ARG A 507 -13.47 16.40 30.00
N GLY A 508 -13.05 15.20 29.58
CA GLY A 508 -12.57 14.12 30.44
C GLY A 508 -13.42 12.85 30.33
N PHE A 509 -12.84 11.70 30.72
CA PHE A 509 -13.50 10.40 30.60
C PHE A 509 -14.75 10.26 31.48
N GLU A 510 -14.73 10.82 32.70
CA GLU A 510 -15.89 10.82 33.59
C GLU A 510 -17.07 11.61 33.00
N ASP A 511 -16.81 12.83 32.51
CA ASP A 511 -17.82 13.67 31.87
C ASP A 511 -18.41 13.00 30.61
N SER A 512 -17.53 12.41 29.79
CA SER A 512 -17.93 11.66 28.60
C SER A 512 -18.80 10.45 28.93
N ARG A 513 -18.46 9.68 29.97
CA ARG A 513 -19.26 8.53 30.40
C ARG A 513 -20.66 8.95 30.86
N ASP A 514 -20.74 10.03 31.63
CA ASP A 514 -21.96 10.39 32.33
C ASP A 514 -22.93 11.24 31.47
N LYS A 515 -22.40 11.98 30.47
CA LYS A 515 -23.20 12.98 29.72
C LYS A 515 -23.25 12.77 28.22
N GLN A 516 -22.28 12.08 27.61
CA GLN A 516 -22.22 11.94 26.16
C GLN A 516 -22.84 10.63 25.68
N SER A 517 -23.55 10.71 24.56
CA SER A 517 -24.21 9.56 23.93
C SER A 517 -23.25 8.79 23.00
N PHE A 518 -23.57 7.54 22.66
CA PHE A 518 -22.71 6.69 21.81
C PHE A 518 -22.43 7.27 20.40
N TYR A 519 -23.34 8.12 19.89
CA TYR A 519 -23.21 8.78 18.58
C TYR A 519 -22.43 10.11 18.66
N GLU A 520 -22.04 10.53 19.87
CA GLU A 520 -21.19 11.68 20.12
C GLU A 520 -19.73 11.23 20.22
N MET A 521 -18.86 11.92 19.50
CA MET A 521 -17.46 11.53 19.36
C MET A 521 -16.51 12.74 19.49
N ALA A 522 -15.32 12.46 19.98
CA ALA A 522 -14.29 13.47 20.21
C ALA A 522 -13.16 13.37 19.19
N SER A 523 -12.57 14.51 18.84
CA SER A 523 -11.34 14.61 18.05
C SER A 523 -10.22 15.17 18.92
N PHE A 524 -9.07 14.50 18.95
CA PHE A 524 -7.94 14.81 19.81
C PHE A 524 -6.71 15.18 18.99
N LYS A 525 -5.97 16.19 19.43
CA LYS A 525 -4.63 16.49 18.91
C LYS A 525 -3.68 15.38 19.34
N GLU A 526 -2.71 15.03 18.49
CA GLU A 526 -1.79 13.90 18.74
C GLU A 526 -1.15 13.91 20.14
N GLY A 527 -0.69 15.06 20.63
CA GLY A 527 0.06 15.15 21.88
C GLY A 527 -0.82 14.84 23.10
N GLU A 528 -2.07 15.31 23.07
CA GLU A 528 -3.05 15.00 24.11
C GLU A 528 -3.47 13.53 24.04
N ALA A 529 -3.74 13.01 22.85
CA ALA A 529 -4.19 11.63 22.66
C ALA A 529 -3.13 10.61 23.11
N VAL A 530 -1.86 10.85 22.76
CA VAL A 530 -0.74 9.99 23.17
C VAL A 530 -0.56 10.05 24.68
N LYS A 531 -0.64 11.23 25.29
CA LYS A 531 -0.56 11.38 26.75
C LYS A 531 -1.67 10.59 27.45
N LEU A 532 -2.91 10.65 26.96
CA LEU A 532 -4.01 9.85 27.50
C LEU A 532 -3.76 8.34 27.35
N ALA A 533 -3.19 7.90 26.23
CA ALA A 533 -2.83 6.49 26.01
C ALA A 533 -1.67 5.99 26.88
N GLU A 534 -0.81 6.88 27.37
CA GLU A 534 0.32 6.55 28.26
C GLU A 534 -0.04 6.64 29.74
N GLU A 535 -0.85 7.63 30.13
CA GLU A 535 -1.16 7.93 31.54
C GLU A 535 -2.51 7.38 32.01
N SER A 536 -3.45 7.10 31.08
CA SER A 536 -4.84 6.74 31.41
C SER A 536 -5.43 5.75 30.40
N ALA A 537 -4.62 4.77 29.98
CA ALA A 537 -4.96 3.87 28.88
C ALA A 537 -6.27 3.09 29.11
N ASN A 538 -6.49 2.55 30.32
CA ASN A 538 -7.69 1.78 30.63
C ASN A 538 -8.97 2.63 30.54
N ASP A 539 -8.98 3.85 31.08
CA ASP A 539 -10.12 4.77 30.94
C ASP A 539 -10.39 5.11 29.47
N TYR A 540 -9.33 5.28 28.68
CA TYR A 540 -9.45 5.54 27.25
C TYR A 540 -10.03 4.33 26.50
N ILE A 541 -9.62 3.11 26.85
CA ILE A 541 -10.19 1.87 26.32
C ILE A 541 -11.69 1.81 26.63
N HIS A 542 -12.09 2.07 27.88
CA HIS A 542 -13.51 2.10 28.26
C HIS A 542 -14.30 3.12 27.44
N HIS A 543 -13.80 4.34 27.28
CA HIS A 543 -14.41 5.33 26.39
C HIS A 543 -14.59 4.78 24.96
N ASN A 544 -13.58 4.11 24.42
CA ASN A 544 -13.59 3.54 23.06
C ASN A 544 -14.40 2.24 22.92
N THR A 545 -14.91 1.65 24.01
CA THR A 545 -15.88 0.53 23.94
C THR A 545 -17.30 0.99 23.64
N ASP A 546 -17.59 2.27 23.84
CA ASP A 546 -18.91 2.90 23.70
C ASP A 546 -18.95 3.98 22.61
N LYS A 547 -17.85 4.74 22.46
CA LYS A 547 -17.77 5.91 21.57
C LYS A 547 -16.64 5.79 20.54
N LEU A 548 -16.63 6.69 19.57
CA LEU A 548 -15.55 6.83 18.60
C LEU A 548 -14.56 7.92 19.06
N SER A 549 -13.27 7.67 18.88
CA SER A 549 -12.20 8.66 19.02
C SER A 549 -11.50 8.89 17.69
N ARG A 550 -11.36 10.16 17.30
CA ARG A 550 -10.53 10.58 16.17
C ARG A 550 -9.25 11.25 16.66
N ILE A 551 -8.11 10.87 16.11
CA ILE A 551 -6.81 11.50 16.38
C ILE A 551 -6.25 12.05 15.08
N TYR A 552 -5.62 13.22 15.14
CA TYR A 552 -5.01 13.86 13.99
C TYR A 552 -3.63 14.47 14.34
N PRO A 553 -2.74 14.60 13.34
CA PRO A 553 -1.40 15.14 13.55
C PRO A 553 -1.39 16.59 14.06
N ALA A 554 -0.38 16.96 14.83
CA ALA A 554 -0.19 18.34 15.29
C ALA A 554 0.16 19.30 14.13
N GLY A 555 -0.32 20.54 14.19
CA GLY A 555 -0.04 21.58 13.19
C GLY A 555 1.46 21.90 13.02
N LEU A 556 2.29 21.63 14.02
CA LEU A 556 3.75 21.77 13.96
C LEU A 556 4.39 20.82 12.92
N ARG A 557 3.71 19.74 12.51
CA ARG A 557 4.16 18.80 11.47
C ARG A 557 3.93 19.34 10.07
N THR A 558 4.51 20.50 9.81
CA THR A 558 4.38 21.23 8.53
C THR A 558 4.88 20.42 7.33
N ASP A 559 5.81 19.48 7.56
CA ASP A 559 6.34 18.53 6.56
C ASP A 559 5.42 17.34 6.29
N SER A 560 4.24 17.28 6.92
CA SER A 560 3.30 16.15 6.88
C SER A 560 3.86 14.85 7.44
N SER A 561 4.84 14.90 8.35
CA SER A 561 5.25 13.73 9.14
C SER A 561 4.07 13.13 9.92
N ASN A 562 4.20 11.88 10.34
CA ASN A 562 3.18 11.16 11.10
C ASN A 562 3.64 10.88 12.53
N TYR A 563 2.69 10.83 13.46
CA TYR A 563 2.89 10.34 14.82
C TYR A 563 2.73 8.82 14.86
N ASN A 564 3.32 8.16 15.87
CA ASN A 564 3.22 6.71 16.03
C ASN A 564 1.77 6.30 16.35
N PRO A 565 1.09 5.51 15.50
CA PRO A 565 -0.30 5.13 15.72
C PRO A 565 -0.48 4.01 16.76
N VAL A 566 0.57 3.26 17.09
CA VAL A 566 0.49 2.02 17.87
C VAL A 566 -0.05 2.23 19.30
N PRO A 567 0.40 3.23 20.09
CA PRO A 567 -0.16 3.48 21.42
C PRO A 567 -1.66 3.75 21.40
N LEU A 568 -2.16 4.41 20.35
CA LEU A 568 -3.57 4.76 20.20
C LEU A 568 -4.41 3.55 19.80
N TRP A 569 -3.90 2.67 18.94
CA TRP A 569 -4.54 1.38 18.67
C TRP A 569 -4.57 0.49 19.92
N ASN A 570 -3.50 0.48 20.72
CA ASN A 570 -3.47 -0.24 21.99
C ASN A 570 -4.52 0.29 22.99
N ALA A 571 -4.82 1.60 22.95
CA ALA A 571 -5.90 2.24 23.71
C ALA A 571 -7.29 2.09 23.07
N GLY A 572 -7.41 1.34 21.97
CA GLY A 572 -8.68 1.05 21.30
C GLY A 572 -9.25 2.17 20.42
N CYS A 573 -8.48 3.23 20.15
CA CYS A 573 -8.89 4.34 19.29
C CYS A 573 -9.12 3.88 17.84
N GLN A 574 -10.26 4.28 17.27
CA GLN A 574 -10.73 3.74 15.99
C GLN A 574 -10.22 4.55 14.79
N ILE A 575 -10.25 5.88 14.88
CA ILE A 575 -9.97 6.79 13.76
C ILE A 575 -8.62 7.48 14.02
N VAL A 576 -7.54 6.72 13.83
CA VAL A 576 -6.16 7.23 13.97
C VAL A 576 -5.72 7.77 12.61
N ALA A 577 -5.96 9.05 12.34
CA ALA A 577 -5.77 9.64 11.02
C ALA A 577 -4.29 10.01 10.76
N LEU A 578 -3.76 9.56 9.62
CA LEU A 578 -2.38 9.78 9.20
C LEU A 578 -2.31 10.52 7.85
N ASN A 579 -1.20 11.21 7.59
CA ASN A 579 -0.87 11.84 6.31
C ASN A 579 -0.45 10.76 5.30
N PHE A 580 -1.39 10.33 4.43
CA PHE A 580 -1.19 9.22 3.47
C PHE A 580 -0.16 9.51 2.37
N GLN A 581 0.11 10.79 2.11
CA GLN A 581 1.08 11.25 1.12
C GLN A 581 2.53 11.07 1.58
N THR A 582 2.76 10.88 2.88
CA THR A 582 4.11 10.82 3.49
C THR A 582 4.58 9.37 3.62
N PRO A 583 5.61 8.95 2.86
CA PRO A 583 6.20 7.64 2.99
C PRO A 583 7.06 7.57 4.26
N CYS A 584 6.62 6.85 5.29
CA CYS A 584 7.30 6.73 6.58
C CYS A 584 6.93 5.42 7.31
N LEU A 585 7.61 5.14 8.42
CA LEU A 585 7.36 3.96 9.27
C LEU A 585 5.89 3.86 9.69
N GLU A 586 5.29 4.96 10.10
CA GLU A 586 3.90 5.00 10.59
C GLU A 586 2.92 4.58 9.51
N MET A 587 3.19 4.96 8.26
CA MET A 587 2.40 4.52 7.10
C MET A 587 2.67 3.06 6.73
N ASP A 588 3.88 2.54 6.97
CA ASP A 588 4.18 1.11 6.84
C ASP A 588 3.34 0.29 7.84
N LEU A 589 3.27 0.74 9.10
CA LEU A 589 2.47 0.12 10.16
C LEU A 589 0.97 0.16 9.83
N ASN A 590 0.46 1.31 9.36
CA ASN A 590 -0.93 1.43 8.93
C ASN A 590 -1.26 0.49 7.77
N GLN A 591 -0.41 0.46 6.74
CA GLN A 591 -0.61 -0.46 5.61
C GLN A 591 -0.54 -1.92 6.05
N GLY A 592 0.37 -2.27 6.96
CA GLY A 592 0.48 -3.62 7.50
C GLY A 592 -0.74 -4.03 8.33
N LEU A 593 -1.23 -3.17 9.22
CA LEU A 593 -2.43 -3.45 10.02
C LEU A 593 -3.65 -3.66 9.12
N PHE A 594 -3.89 -2.78 8.14
CA PHE A 594 -5.05 -2.84 7.24
C PHE A 594 -4.86 -3.73 6.01
N LEU A 595 -3.75 -4.48 5.93
CA LEU A 595 -3.55 -5.50 4.90
C LEU A 595 -4.53 -6.67 5.05
N GLN A 596 -4.91 -6.98 6.30
CA GLN A 596 -5.78 -8.11 6.63
C GLN A 596 -7.26 -7.82 6.37
N ASN A 597 -8.09 -8.84 6.59
CA ASN A 597 -9.54 -8.75 6.54
C ASN A 597 -10.07 -8.20 5.22
N GLY A 598 -9.48 -8.66 4.11
CA GLY A 598 -9.91 -8.25 2.77
C GLY A 598 -9.47 -6.86 2.35
N GLN A 599 -8.50 -6.23 3.04
CA GLN A 599 -8.21 -4.79 2.89
C GLN A 599 -9.49 -3.94 2.98
N SER A 600 -10.43 -4.37 3.81
CA SER A 600 -11.73 -3.75 3.98
C SER A 600 -11.64 -2.32 4.52
N GLY A 601 -10.51 -1.98 5.16
CA GLY A 601 -10.29 -0.77 5.92
C GLY A 601 -10.88 -0.80 7.33
N TYR A 602 -11.42 -1.95 7.75
CA TYR A 602 -11.98 -2.21 9.07
C TYR A 602 -11.37 -3.49 9.66
N ASN A 603 -10.78 -3.37 10.84
CA ASN A 603 -10.27 -4.53 11.59
C ASN A 603 -10.95 -4.59 12.95
N LEU A 604 -11.60 -5.70 13.27
CA LEU A 604 -12.27 -5.89 14.54
C LEU A 604 -11.24 -5.84 15.68
N LYS A 605 -11.51 -5.01 16.68
CA LYS A 605 -10.68 -4.91 17.88
C LYS A 605 -10.69 -6.24 18.65
N PRO A 606 -9.58 -6.62 19.31
CA PRO A 606 -9.57 -7.75 20.23
C PRO A 606 -10.69 -7.65 21.28
N SER A 607 -11.19 -8.79 21.75
CA SER A 607 -12.35 -8.81 22.68
C SER A 607 -12.16 -7.94 23.91
N PHE A 608 -10.95 -7.90 24.47
CA PHE A 608 -10.62 -7.09 25.66
C PHE A 608 -10.57 -5.57 25.39
N LEU A 609 -10.63 -5.12 24.13
CA LEU A 609 -10.81 -3.72 23.74
C LEU A 609 -12.26 -3.38 23.34
N ARG A 610 -13.17 -4.34 23.54
CA ARG A 610 -14.62 -4.23 23.28
C ARG A 610 -15.45 -4.52 24.52
N ASP A 611 -14.84 -5.13 25.52
CA ASP A 611 -15.44 -5.48 26.81
C ASP A 611 -15.47 -4.26 27.75
N GLN A 612 -16.66 -3.92 28.25
CA GLN A 612 -16.84 -2.80 29.18
C GLN A 612 -16.26 -3.07 30.56
N ASP A 613 -16.05 -4.33 30.94
CA ASP A 613 -15.48 -4.74 32.24
C ASP A 613 -13.97 -5.02 32.17
N THR A 614 -13.33 -4.66 31.04
CA THR A 614 -11.92 -4.94 30.80
C THR A 614 -11.00 -4.30 31.84
N LYS A 615 -10.04 -5.08 32.33
CA LYS A 615 -8.92 -4.59 33.14
C LYS A 615 -7.63 -4.49 32.32
N PHE A 616 -7.73 -4.66 31.00
CA PHE A 616 -6.57 -4.55 30.14
C PHE A 616 -6.00 -3.14 30.21
N ASP A 617 -4.69 -3.08 30.38
CA ASP A 617 -3.91 -1.87 30.32
C ASP A 617 -2.60 -2.19 29.59
N PRO A 618 -2.31 -1.56 28.45
CA PRO A 618 -1.15 -1.90 27.63
C PRO A 618 0.19 -1.55 28.29
N ILE A 619 0.20 -0.69 29.32
CA ILE A 619 1.42 -0.22 29.98
C ILE A 619 1.79 -1.14 31.14
N THR A 620 0.82 -1.39 32.02
CA THR A 620 1.00 -2.23 33.23
C THR A 620 0.85 -3.71 32.94
N LEU A 621 0.13 -4.08 31.88
CA LEU A 621 -0.16 -5.46 31.44
C LEU A 621 -0.51 -6.39 32.62
N PRO A 622 -1.62 -6.14 33.32
CA PRO A 622 -2.05 -7.01 34.42
C PRO A 622 -2.32 -8.44 33.92
N GLU A 623 -2.43 -9.39 34.83
CA GLU A 623 -2.80 -10.76 34.46
C GLU A 623 -4.24 -10.80 33.92
N GLY A 624 -4.44 -11.46 32.78
CA GLY A 624 -5.76 -11.59 32.16
C GLY A 624 -5.72 -12.31 30.81
N PRO A 625 -6.88 -12.47 30.16
CA PRO A 625 -7.03 -13.27 28.93
C PRO A 625 -6.36 -12.67 27.68
N TRP A 626 -5.89 -11.42 27.76
CA TRP A 626 -5.10 -10.77 26.71
C TRP A 626 -3.66 -11.31 26.62
N LEU A 627 -3.14 -11.92 27.70
CA LEU A 627 -1.82 -12.55 27.70
C LEU A 627 -1.87 -13.89 26.99
N LYS A 628 -1.49 -13.89 25.71
CA LYS A 628 -1.33 -15.08 24.88
C LYS A 628 0.14 -15.22 24.55
N ASN A 629 0.97 -15.52 25.55
CA ASN A 629 2.42 -15.55 25.39
C ASN A 629 2.82 -16.50 24.25
N LYS A 630 3.47 -15.94 23.22
CA LYS A 630 4.02 -16.66 22.08
C LYS A 630 5.53 -16.48 22.02
N SER A 631 6.22 -17.54 21.63
CA SER A 631 7.62 -17.48 21.18
C SER A 631 7.65 -17.54 19.66
N LEU A 632 8.13 -16.47 19.03
CA LEU A 632 8.41 -16.43 17.59
C LEU A 632 9.88 -16.76 17.37
N HIS A 633 10.14 -17.91 16.75
CA HIS A 633 11.45 -18.27 16.23
C HIS A 633 11.50 -17.89 14.74
N LEU A 634 12.49 -17.10 14.36
CA LEU A 634 12.63 -16.59 13.00
C LEU A 634 14.06 -16.83 12.51
N MET A 635 14.19 -17.45 11.35
CA MET A 635 15.46 -17.54 10.63
C MET A 635 15.40 -16.63 9.40
N VAL A 636 16.30 -15.66 9.33
CA VAL A 636 16.53 -14.87 8.11
C VAL A 636 17.53 -15.64 7.24
N ILE A 637 17.05 -16.22 6.14
CA ILE A 637 17.83 -17.15 5.32
C ILE A 637 18.57 -16.39 4.23
N SER A 638 17.83 -15.78 3.30
CA SER A 638 18.40 -15.11 2.12
C SER A 638 17.48 -14.03 1.57
N ALA A 639 17.99 -13.16 0.71
CA ALA A 639 17.16 -12.24 -0.09
C ALA A 639 17.50 -12.39 -1.57
N GLN A 640 16.63 -11.86 -2.43
CA GLN A 640 16.79 -11.93 -3.87
C GLN A 640 16.60 -10.54 -4.49
N GLN A 641 17.49 -10.19 -5.41
CA GLN A 641 17.39 -9.08 -6.37
C GLN A 641 16.98 -7.75 -5.72
N LEU A 642 17.61 -7.42 -4.60
CA LEU A 642 17.41 -6.14 -3.94
C LEU A 642 17.77 -5.00 -4.90
N PRO A 643 16.95 -3.94 -5.00
CA PRO A 643 17.21 -2.84 -5.93
C PRO A 643 18.43 -2.01 -5.52
N LYS A 644 19.12 -1.43 -6.51
CA LYS A 644 20.15 -0.40 -6.29
C LYS A 644 19.52 0.86 -5.72
N VAL A 645 19.99 1.32 -4.56
CA VAL A 645 19.55 2.58 -3.95
C VAL A 645 20.42 3.75 -4.42
N SER A 646 21.73 3.54 -4.45
CA SER A 646 22.70 4.53 -4.93
C SER A 646 22.60 4.81 -6.44
N LYS A 647 22.73 6.09 -6.81
CA LYS A 647 22.76 6.54 -8.22
C LYS A 647 24.10 6.25 -8.89
N ARG A 648 25.14 5.90 -8.14
CA ARG A 648 26.47 5.58 -8.69
C ARG A 648 26.44 4.17 -9.23
N LYS A 649 26.78 3.99 -10.52
CA LYS A 649 26.76 2.68 -11.17
C LYS A 649 27.64 1.63 -10.48
N SER A 650 28.78 2.06 -9.93
CA SER A 650 29.73 1.20 -9.21
C SER A 650 29.30 0.85 -7.79
N SER A 651 28.27 1.50 -7.25
CA SER A 651 27.77 1.19 -5.92
C SER A 651 27.01 -0.12 -5.95
N ILE A 652 27.27 -0.94 -4.95
CA ILE A 652 26.64 -2.24 -4.76
C ILE A 652 26.11 -2.22 -3.33
N VAL A 653 24.99 -2.92 -3.16
CA VAL A 653 24.24 -2.86 -1.91
C VAL A 653 24.90 -3.78 -0.88
N ASP A 654 25.01 -3.28 0.34
CA ASP A 654 25.49 -3.98 1.53
C ASP A 654 24.28 -4.31 2.43
N PRO A 655 23.44 -5.31 2.10
CA PRO A 655 22.14 -5.43 2.73
C PRO A 655 22.23 -5.87 4.20
N ILE A 656 21.44 -5.20 5.03
CA ILE A 656 21.11 -5.61 6.40
C ILE A 656 19.60 -5.81 6.52
N VAL A 657 19.18 -6.85 7.25
CA VAL A 657 17.76 -7.11 7.53
C VAL A 657 17.46 -6.81 8.98
N LYS A 658 16.54 -5.89 9.22
CA LYS A 658 15.97 -5.58 10.54
C LYS A 658 14.59 -6.22 10.66
N VAL A 659 14.36 -6.89 11.78
CA VAL A 659 13.06 -7.46 12.12
C VAL A 659 12.58 -6.78 13.40
N GLN A 660 11.40 -6.19 13.31
CA GLN A 660 10.86 -5.32 14.35
C GLN A 660 9.47 -5.80 14.75
N ILE A 661 9.21 -5.83 16.05
CA ILE A 661 7.87 -6.07 16.61
C ILE A 661 7.37 -4.76 17.19
N TYR A 662 6.15 -4.39 16.81
CA TYR A 662 5.41 -3.24 17.33
C TYR A 662 4.12 -3.74 17.96
N GLY A 663 3.70 -3.15 19.08
CA GLY A 663 2.46 -3.54 19.77
C GLY A 663 2.38 -2.86 21.12
N VAL A 664 2.01 -3.61 22.16
CA VAL A 664 2.18 -3.13 23.54
C VAL A 664 3.67 -2.86 23.82
N PRO A 665 4.02 -1.90 24.70
CA PRO A 665 5.42 -1.58 25.02
C PRO A 665 6.27 -2.80 25.39
N ALA A 666 5.71 -3.77 26.12
CA ALA A 666 6.44 -4.97 26.53
C ALA A 666 6.80 -5.93 25.38
N ASP A 667 6.12 -5.83 24.24
CA ASP A 667 6.38 -6.66 23.04
C ASP A 667 7.27 -5.94 22.03
N THR A 668 7.50 -4.64 22.21
CA THR A 668 8.22 -3.83 21.22
C THR A 668 9.72 -4.13 21.25
N THR A 669 10.27 -4.62 20.14
CA THR A 669 11.68 -5.02 20.06
C THR A 669 12.19 -5.00 18.63
N VAL A 670 13.52 -4.91 18.46
CA VAL A 670 14.21 -4.87 17.17
C VAL A 670 15.45 -5.76 17.24
N VAL A 671 15.63 -6.59 16.21
CA VAL A 671 16.87 -7.33 15.95
C VAL A 671 17.32 -7.06 14.52
N GLU A 672 18.60 -7.26 14.25
CA GLU A 672 19.19 -7.08 12.93
C GLU A 672 20.22 -8.17 12.64
N THR A 673 20.35 -8.52 11.36
CA THR A 673 21.41 -9.41 10.88
C THR A 673 22.76 -8.69 10.81
N GLN A 674 23.84 -9.42 10.58
CA GLN A 674 25.04 -8.82 10.01
C GLN A 674 24.75 -8.28 8.60
N TYR A 675 25.47 -7.24 8.16
CA TYR A 675 25.39 -6.82 6.77
C TYR A 675 26.20 -7.79 5.89
N ILE A 676 25.73 -8.02 4.66
CA ILE A 676 26.51 -8.76 3.65
C ILE A 676 27.23 -7.75 2.78
N GLU A 677 28.56 -7.82 2.72
CA GLU A 677 29.34 -6.93 1.88
C GLU A 677 29.09 -7.22 0.38
N ASN A 678 28.69 -6.18 -0.34
CA ASN A 678 28.66 -6.05 -1.77
C ASN A 678 27.88 -7.15 -2.53
N ASN A 679 26.75 -7.57 -1.96
CA ASN A 679 25.84 -8.52 -2.58
C ASN A 679 24.37 -8.17 -2.33
N GLY A 680 23.76 -7.45 -3.26
CA GLY A 680 22.31 -7.20 -3.27
C GLY A 680 21.52 -8.19 -4.14
N PHE A 681 22.17 -9.10 -4.86
CA PHE A 681 21.47 -9.99 -5.80
C PHE A 681 20.95 -11.27 -5.14
N ASN A 682 21.75 -11.92 -4.31
CA ASN A 682 21.36 -13.15 -3.60
C ASN A 682 22.10 -13.30 -2.26
N PRO A 683 22.05 -12.29 -1.36
CA PRO A 683 22.68 -12.39 -0.04
C PRO A 683 22.08 -13.54 0.77
N MET A 684 22.92 -14.21 1.58
CA MET A 684 22.51 -15.27 2.51
C MET A 684 23.08 -14.98 3.90
N TRP A 685 22.24 -15.04 4.92
CA TRP A 685 22.58 -14.78 6.32
C TRP A 685 22.55 -16.05 7.16
N ASN A 686 21.47 -16.82 7.05
CA ASN A 686 21.19 -17.98 7.90
C ASN A 686 21.21 -17.67 9.41
N GLU A 687 20.75 -16.47 9.78
CA GLU A 687 20.74 -16.00 11.18
C GLU A 687 19.41 -16.28 11.87
N ASN A 688 19.47 -16.69 13.14
CA ASN A 688 18.29 -17.07 13.93
C ASN A 688 18.02 -16.04 15.04
N PHE A 689 16.75 -15.69 15.19
CA PHE A 689 16.23 -14.78 16.19
C PHE A 689 15.08 -15.42 16.95
N GLN A 690 14.88 -14.99 18.20
CA GLN A 690 13.75 -15.37 19.02
C GLN A 690 13.12 -14.13 19.64
N PHE A 691 11.79 -14.08 19.62
CA PHE A 691 11.01 -13.00 20.21
C PHE A 691 9.95 -13.56 21.14
N ASN A 692 9.73 -12.90 22.27
CA ASN A 692 8.63 -13.19 23.17
C ASN A 692 7.54 -12.13 22.97
N VAL A 693 6.34 -12.56 22.60
CA VAL A 693 5.19 -11.68 22.32
C VAL A 693 4.07 -12.04 23.27
N ARG A 694 3.71 -11.12 24.16
CA ARG A 694 2.72 -11.32 25.23
C ARG A 694 1.29 -11.06 24.75
N VAL A 695 1.09 -10.08 23.88
CA VAL A 695 -0.22 -9.66 23.36
C VAL A 695 -0.22 -9.71 21.83
N PRO A 696 -0.15 -10.91 21.23
CA PRO A 696 -0.06 -11.09 19.77
C PRO A 696 -1.24 -10.49 19.00
N ASP A 697 -2.40 -10.33 19.62
CA ASP A 697 -3.59 -9.72 19.02
C ASP A 697 -3.41 -8.22 18.69
N LEU A 698 -2.43 -7.55 19.30
CA LEU A 698 -2.07 -6.15 19.02
C LEU A 698 -0.70 -6.00 18.35
N ALA A 699 0.01 -7.10 18.12
CA ALA A 699 1.37 -7.08 17.60
C ALA A 699 1.41 -7.03 16.05
N LEU A 700 2.32 -6.23 15.51
CA LEU A 700 2.72 -6.16 14.12
C LEU A 700 4.18 -6.58 13.99
N VAL A 701 4.51 -7.32 12.94
CA VAL A 701 5.89 -7.68 12.59
C VAL A 701 6.28 -6.93 11.32
N ARG A 702 7.43 -6.24 11.36
CA ARG A 702 7.98 -5.47 10.25
C ARG A 702 9.37 -5.99 9.89
N PHE A 703 9.53 -6.33 8.62
CA PHE A 703 10.81 -6.63 7.98
C PHE A 703 11.26 -5.37 7.26
N LEU A 704 12.46 -4.88 7.54
CA LEU A 704 13.07 -3.73 6.88
C LEU A 704 14.43 -4.15 6.36
N ILE A 705 14.70 -3.83 5.09
CA ILE A 705 15.99 -4.03 4.46
C ILE A 705 16.60 -2.67 4.15
N GLU A 706 17.85 -2.48 4.57
CA GLU A 706 18.61 -1.27 4.33
C GLU A 706 19.98 -1.59 3.72
N ASP A 707 20.54 -0.62 3.02
CA ASP A 707 21.91 -0.60 2.50
C ASP A 707 22.81 -0.02 3.58
N TYR A 708 23.69 -0.83 4.15
CA TYR A 708 24.57 -0.43 5.24
C TYR A 708 25.61 0.58 4.76
N ASP A 709 25.80 1.66 5.52
CA ASP A 709 26.87 2.64 5.27
C ASP A 709 27.62 2.93 6.58
N SER A 710 28.91 2.59 6.62
CA SER A 710 29.77 2.86 7.78
C SER A 710 29.98 4.35 8.09
N SER A 711 29.70 5.23 7.13
CA SER A 711 30.00 6.66 7.17
C SER A 711 28.76 7.57 7.21
N SER A 712 27.58 7.00 6.98
CA SER A 712 26.32 7.75 6.94
C SER A 712 25.15 6.92 7.46
N ASN A 713 23.91 7.41 7.31
CA ASN A 713 22.75 6.62 7.69
C ASN A 713 22.46 5.59 6.61
N ASN A 714 22.07 4.38 7.01
CA ASN A 714 21.68 3.33 6.07
C ASN A 714 20.58 3.81 5.10
N GLU A 715 20.68 3.43 3.84
CA GLU A 715 19.67 3.77 2.84
C GLU A 715 18.59 2.69 2.77
N PHE A 716 17.32 3.06 2.90
CA PHE A 716 16.20 2.12 2.75
C PHE A 716 16.19 1.43 1.37
N ILE A 717 15.97 0.12 1.37
CA ILE A 717 15.78 -0.70 0.17
C ILE A 717 14.31 -1.10 0.03
N GLY A 718 13.76 -1.74 1.07
CA GLY A 718 12.40 -2.26 1.05
C GLY A 718 11.89 -2.65 2.44
N GLN A 719 10.58 -2.71 2.60
CA GLN A 719 9.96 -3.15 3.85
C GLN A 719 8.73 -4.02 3.62
N TYR A 720 8.35 -4.80 4.61
CA TYR A 720 7.05 -5.45 4.67
C TYR A 720 6.55 -5.54 6.11
N THR A 721 5.31 -5.13 6.34
CA THR A 721 4.67 -5.16 7.66
C THR A 721 3.38 -5.96 7.60
N LEU A 722 3.13 -6.80 8.60
CA LEU A 722 1.89 -7.56 8.74
C LEU A 722 1.54 -7.83 10.21
N PRO A 723 0.27 -8.12 10.54
CA PRO A 723 -0.12 -8.51 11.90
C PRO A 723 0.52 -9.83 12.30
N PHE A 724 0.90 -9.96 13.58
CA PHE A 724 1.54 -11.17 14.12
C PHE A 724 0.67 -12.41 13.89
N ASN A 725 -0.63 -12.32 14.14
CA ASN A 725 -1.58 -13.41 13.91
C ASN A 725 -1.80 -13.76 12.42
N SER A 726 -1.24 -12.97 11.49
CA SER A 726 -1.26 -13.27 10.05
C SER A 726 0.03 -13.93 9.56
N LEU A 727 0.99 -14.22 10.44
CA LEU A 727 2.16 -15.04 10.14
C LEU A 727 1.76 -16.50 9.92
N ARG A 728 2.61 -17.22 9.18
CA ARG A 728 2.52 -18.66 8.98
C ARG A 728 3.84 -19.32 9.35
N ASN A 729 3.74 -20.57 9.80
CA ASN A 729 4.90 -21.38 10.16
C ASN A 729 5.54 -21.99 8.91
N GLY A 730 6.83 -22.27 9.00
CA GLY A 730 7.68 -22.83 7.97
C GLY A 730 8.35 -21.80 7.06
N TYR A 731 8.67 -22.22 5.84
CA TYR A 731 9.47 -21.49 4.87
C TYR A 731 8.59 -20.60 3.98
N HIS A 732 8.88 -19.29 4.00
CA HIS A 732 8.09 -18.31 3.28
C HIS A 732 8.93 -17.23 2.60
N HIS A 733 8.43 -16.77 1.45
CA HIS A 733 8.87 -15.49 0.91
C HIS A 733 8.08 -14.34 1.57
N VAL A 734 8.82 -13.33 2.01
CA VAL A 734 8.33 -12.02 2.39
C VAL A 734 8.43 -11.10 1.17
N PRO A 735 7.31 -10.65 0.59
CA PRO A 735 7.33 -9.70 -0.50
C PRO A 735 7.83 -8.34 0.01
N LEU A 736 8.61 -7.61 -0.77
CA LEU A 736 9.15 -6.32 -0.36
C LEU A 736 8.41 -5.16 -1.01
N LEU A 737 8.16 -4.11 -0.24
CA LEU A 737 7.54 -2.88 -0.70
C LEU A 737 8.56 -1.73 -0.72
N THR A 738 8.43 -0.85 -1.70
CA THR A 738 9.12 0.44 -1.71
C THR A 738 8.64 1.33 -0.56
N LYS A 739 9.33 2.45 -0.31
CA LYS A 739 8.88 3.46 0.69
C LYS A 739 7.41 3.86 0.52
N LYS A 740 6.89 3.85 -0.70
CA LYS A 740 5.51 4.27 -1.01
C LYS A 740 4.44 3.19 -0.79
N GLY A 741 4.86 1.96 -0.48
CA GLY A 741 3.99 0.79 -0.40
C GLY A 741 3.83 0.03 -1.72
N ASP A 742 4.57 0.37 -2.79
CA ASP A 742 4.50 -0.36 -4.06
C ASP A 742 5.34 -1.65 -4.02
N LEU A 743 4.82 -2.76 -4.54
CA LEU A 743 5.52 -4.05 -4.59
C LEU A 743 6.78 -4.03 -5.46
N LEU A 744 7.91 -4.44 -4.89
CA LEU A 744 9.16 -4.75 -5.60
C LEU A 744 9.04 -6.14 -6.23
N SER A 745 8.58 -6.19 -7.48
CA SER A 745 8.15 -7.45 -8.13
C SER A 745 9.22 -8.53 -8.29
N SER A 746 10.50 -8.15 -8.27
CA SER A 746 11.63 -9.08 -8.40
C SER A 746 12.36 -9.33 -7.09
N ALA A 747 12.07 -8.55 -6.04
CA ALA A 747 12.79 -8.60 -4.78
C ALA A 747 11.97 -9.30 -3.70
N GLY A 748 12.63 -10.16 -2.92
CA GLY A 748 12.00 -10.91 -1.83
C GLY A 748 13.01 -11.28 -0.77
N LEU A 749 12.52 -11.45 0.45
CA LEU A 749 13.27 -12.06 1.56
C LEU A 749 12.74 -13.47 1.78
N PHE A 750 13.60 -14.44 1.97
CA PHE A 750 13.24 -15.82 2.30
C PHE A 750 13.56 -16.08 3.77
N VAL A 751 12.56 -16.53 4.50
CA VAL A 751 12.62 -16.73 5.95
C VAL A 751 12.01 -18.06 6.34
N HIS A 752 12.38 -18.55 7.52
CA HIS A 752 11.68 -19.64 8.19
C HIS A 752 11.09 -19.15 9.51
N ILE A 753 9.84 -19.47 9.79
CA ILE A 753 9.08 -18.95 10.93
C ILE A 753 8.50 -20.10 11.73
N MET A 754 8.59 -20.03 13.05
CA MET A 754 7.87 -20.93 13.95
C MET A 754 7.33 -20.14 15.13
N VAL A 755 6.01 -20.03 15.20
CA VAL A 755 5.27 -19.48 16.34
C VAL A 755 4.78 -20.64 17.18
N VAL A 756 5.20 -20.65 18.45
CA VAL A 756 4.76 -21.63 19.46
C VAL A 756 4.21 -20.92 20.68
N ASP A 757 3.34 -21.58 21.44
CA ASP A 757 2.98 -21.11 22.78
C ASP A 757 4.24 -21.06 23.65
N ALA A 758 4.46 -19.94 24.34
CA ALA A 758 5.55 -19.85 25.30
C ALA A 758 5.14 -20.55 26.59
N GLU A 759 6.03 -21.39 27.13
CA GLU A 759 5.85 -22.12 28.39
C GLU A 759 5.74 -21.20 29.61
#